data_AF-A0A0V1IJC8-F1
#
_entry.id   AF-A0A0V1IJC8-F1
#
_cell.length_a   1.000
_cell.length_b   1.000
_cell.length_c   1.000
_cell.angle_alpha   90.00
_cell.angle_beta   90.00
_cell.angle_gamma   90.00
#
_symmetry.space_group_name_H-M   'P 1'
#
loop_
_entity.id
_entity.type
_entity.pdbx_description
1 polymer ?
#
loop_
_entity_poly.entity_id
_entity_poly.type
_entity_poly.pdbx_seq_one_letter_code
_entity_poly.pdbx_strand_id
1 'polypeptide(L)'
;MIGKPSSFLMKCLSEELQCPTSSMLGRLASVMYFRKFKEISSNVINILNPSADDRILEVGFGLGYGLLEACKKVENGKGIVFGSERSQYMVKRARKVFALEIHYGKLEVNLSLASHLPYLNNSIDCIFHNDCFYYWPSVKNALLELKRVLKPGGRMLTSMSIERVKEWNSRGLLQSSYCLDPLDYILYLESAGFVDIKFEYHSTDGVQFQTVTALKPPVEEDRGVNLDVEEKNFEQEILEFEKLQRAIRKSHTSHKGISYFVTTPIYYANSGPHLGHLYSSLIADAAHRWFKLKNPHQLTLFSSGTDEHGSKVENAALKAEKNVDIYCSEISSAYRELFSKFGIETTDFIRTVETRHHQSVQQFWEVLRKNNFIYKGKYSGWYCSADECFYNESDLCDDETKSCKTTTNGHTVEWVVEENYLFKLSEFLPEIEHWLQTSDVIQPSQYLPFVINQLKQLSDVSISRDRQRLSWGIPVPDDCSQTIYVWFDALVNYLTVAGYPGKLSRWPPDCHIIGKDILKFHAILWPAMLLAANFPLPKQIYCHGHWLSDGVKMSKSLGNVVDPTFEAQQLTCQGLRYFLLRQGVPTSDGNYSTPLAISVLNDELANSIGNLINRTTSSRLLRSDHFTDFDETVINGPSIQQGPDLMTDLDNLPIIVGQQYDNMQFSNGINCIMTVVKKANAFVQHFSPWHLVKDKNANSLLDTVLHLAHQTLRTCGILLKPVVPDIADQMLNRLSVSSDESNYSDCAKAASKSRIFWKIANLNQWMPDNTVSIHRSNAIDTGSNGEIWRHGHRTPIYLIPSDVENNASTWDIGLGELTKLGMRQCYELGQMLGKRYIEQYPLFESSILNEIYIRSSDTNRTLMSAASVMAGFVASDSYGSYRNYTLPNFVRSPAGWTPLPVHTVAYSTDNLLNMKYHWNRTADLFRENLIKYQQFTKQNPDNAAKLAYVAKKSGFNNNLVKNMWILADVVKIEKEGSSEDWHSDQHKLPDWVTDEIYDWIQDTFKHWCKFLYQPDLLIQITAGELIFEIVDRIRQKQLSIKQGQNTDSWIERIKFYSYSGHDINLLFLLYILGQYDNASTVEYEGYASCIVFETWLTEENEIEIKVFLRRGPNSTQFQPIQVVGCPPIPSGCPLATFENRTGKFFPNPSKLDVDRSSSAAFSIFNNFSSTRSVFLLYVIFFSLINVTVHL
;
A
#
# COMPACT_ATOMS: atom_id res chain seq x y z
N MET A 1 -19.49 -5.75 7.14
CA MET A 1 -19.05 -4.50 6.49
C MET A 1 -17.61 -4.70 6.08
N ILE A 2 -17.35 -4.77 4.78
CA ILE A 2 -16.02 -4.98 4.20
C ILE A 2 -15.25 -3.66 4.38
N GLY A 3 -14.12 -3.69 5.08
CA GLY A 3 -13.24 -2.54 5.29
C GLY A 3 -12.71 -2.00 3.96
N LYS A 4 -12.57 -0.68 3.86
CA LYS A 4 -11.97 -0.06 2.66
C LYS A 4 -10.51 -0.54 2.53
N PRO A 5 -10.04 -0.95 1.33
CA PRO A 5 -8.67 -1.41 1.14
C PRO A 5 -7.65 -0.30 1.36
N SER A 6 -6.40 -0.66 1.70
CA SER A 6 -5.30 0.31 1.88
C SER A 6 -5.06 1.14 0.60
N SER A 7 -4.63 2.41 0.76
CA SER A 7 -4.31 3.31 -0.37
C SER A 7 -3.27 2.71 -1.33
N PHE A 8 -2.36 1.87 -0.81
CA PHE A 8 -1.40 1.11 -1.59
C PHE A 8 -2.05 0.01 -2.44
N LEU A 9 -2.97 -0.78 -1.88
CA LEU A 9 -3.69 -1.78 -2.66
C LEU A 9 -4.55 -1.14 -3.75
N MET A 10 -5.19 0.00 -3.45
CA MET A 10 -5.96 0.75 -4.45
C MET A 10 -5.07 1.37 -5.51
N LYS A 11 -3.86 1.83 -5.16
CA LYS A 11 -2.87 2.31 -6.13
C LYS A 11 -2.35 1.18 -7.03
N CYS A 12 -1.96 0.04 -6.46
CA CYS A 12 -1.53 -1.13 -7.24
C CYS A 12 -2.69 -1.67 -8.10
N LEU A 13 -3.92 -1.68 -7.59
CA LEU A 13 -5.10 -2.07 -8.36
C LEU A 13 -5.41 -1.05 -9.46
N SER A 14 -5.21 0.25 -9.23
CA SER A 14 -5.34 1.31 -10.24
C SER A 14 -4.30 1.14 -11.36
N GLU A 15 -3.04 0.88 -11.00
CA GLU A 15 -1.95 0.61 -11.96
C GLU A 15 -2.23 -0.65 -12.79
N GLU A 16 -2.69 -1.73 -12.15
CA GLU A 16 -3.09 -2.97 -12.82
C GLU A 16 -4.41 -2.84 -13.62
N LEU A 17 -5.29 -1.90 -13.28
CA LEU A 17 -6.48 -1.58 -14.09
C LEU A 17 -6.12 -0.75 -15.33
N GLN A 18 -5.09 0.09 -15.22
CA GLN A 18 -4.58 0.92 -16.32
C GLN A 18 -3.78 0.11 -17.34
N CYS A 19 -2.93 -0.80 -16.87
CA CYS A 19 -2.09 -1.63 -17.72
C CYS A 19 -1.91 -3.03 -17.10
N PRO A 20 -2.92 -3.92 -17.24
CA PRO A 20 -2.90 -5.24 -16.60
C PRO A 20 -1.64 -6.03 -16.93
N THR A 21 -0.99 -6.60 -15.92
CA THR A 21 0.19 -7.45 -16.08
C THR A 21 -0.17 -8.94 -15.91
N SER A 22 0.80 -9.83 -16.09
CA SER A 22 0.61 -11.26 -15.81
C SER A 22 0.55 -11.61 -14.32
N SER A 23 0.67 -10.61 -13.43
CA SER A 23 0.58 -10.75 -11.96
C SER A 23 -0.81 -11.26 -11.54
N MET A 24 -0.93 -11.77 -10.32
CA MET A 24 -2.24 -12.21 -9.80
C MET A 24 -3.22 -11.02 -9.70
N LEU A 25 -2.72 -9.84 -9.32
CA LEU A 25 -3.52 -8.61 -9.25
C LEU A 25 -3.93 -8.13 -10.65
N GLY A 26 -3.05 -8.21 -11.65
CA GLY A 26 -3.34 -7.92 -13.06
C GLY A 26 -4.35 -8.90 -13.67
N ARG A 27 -4.26 -10.19 -13.32
CA ARG A 27 -5.27 -11.19 -13.70
C ARG A 27 -6.61 -10.91 -13.02
N LEU A 28 -6.62 -10.57 -11.73
CA LEU A 28 -7.84 -10.24 -11.00
C LEU A 28 -8.48 -8.94 -11.53
N ALA A 29 -7.67 -7.90 -11.76
CA ALA A 29 -8.09 -6.65 -12.38
C ALA A 29 -8.70 -6.90 -13.77
N SER A 30 -8.09 -7.79 -14.57
CA SER A 30 -8.66 -8.21 -15.86
C SER A 30 -10.02 -8.91 -15.73
N VAL A 31 -10.29 -9.59 -14.60
CA VAL A 31 -11.57 -10.25 -14.32
C VAL A 31 -12.59 -9.28 -13.71
N MET A 32 -12.18 -8.25 -12.95
CA MET A 32 -13.10 -7.24 -12.39
C MET A 32 -13.87 -6.45 -13.47
N TYR A 33 -13.41 -6.45 -14.73
CA TYR A 33 -14.11 -5.92 -15.91
C TYR A 33 -15.39 -6.69 -16.31
N PHE A 34 -15.64 -7.90 -15.79
CA PHE A 34 -16.34 -8.93 -16.58
C PHE A 34 -17.86 -8.82 -16.78
N ARG A 35 -18.68 -8.49 -15.76
CA ARG A 35 -20.10 -8.90 -15.81
C ARG A 35 -21.04 -7.99 -16.63
N LYS A 36 -20.66 -6.76 -16.97
CA LYS A 36 -21.52 -5.78 -17.70
C LYS A 36 -20.94 -5.29 -19.06
N PHE A 37 -19.72 -5.69 -19.45
CA PHE A 37 -19.01 -5.11 -20.60
C PHE A 37 -19.36 -5.75 -21.96
N LYS A 38 -19.82 -7.00 -21.94
CA LYS A 38 -20.26 -7.72 -23.15
C LYS A 38 -21.44 -7.02 -23.82
N GLU A 39 -22.43 -6.61 -23.02
CA GLU A 39 -23.63 -5.91 -23.50
C GLU A 39 -23.31 -4.53 -24.06
N ILE A 40 -22.44 -3.76 -23.38
CA ILE A 40 -21.97 -2.45 -23.87
C ILE A 40 -21.23 -2.62 -25.20
N SER A 41 -20.32 -3.60 -25.31
CA SER A 41 -19.52 -3.83 -26.52
C SER A 41 -20.39 -4.17 -27.75
N SER A 42 -21.40 -5.04 -27.60
CA SER A 42 -22.34 -5.35 -28.68
C SER A 42 -23.17 -4.12 -29.09
N ASN A 43 -23.64 -3.33 -28.13
CA ASN A 43 -24.41 -2.12 -28.42
C ASN A 43 -23.57 -1.04 -29.11
N VAL A 44 -22.32 -0.86 -28.68
CA VAL A 44 -21.38 0.08 -29.29
C VAL A 44 -21.12 -0.26 -30.76
N ILE A 45 -20.87 -1.53 -31.07
CA ILE A 45 -20.69 -1.96 -32.46
C ILE A 45 -21.97 -1.77 -33.29
N ASN A 46 -23.15 -1.96 -32.70
CA ASN A 46 -24.42 -1.71 -33.39
C ASN A 46 -24.68 -0.22 -33.65
N ILE A 47 -24.33 0.67 -32.71
CA ILE A 47 -24.44 2.13 -32.87
C ILE A 47 -23.42 2.64 -33.88
N LEU A 48 -22.18 2.16 -33.80
CA LEU A 48 -21.13 2.48 -34.78
C LEU A 48 -21.53 1.99 -36.18
N ASN A 49 -22.26 0.87 -36.27
CA ASN A 49 -22.80 0.27 -37.48
C ASN A 49 -21.75 0.15 -38.63
N PRO A 50 -20.66 -0.61 -38.42
CA PRO A 50 -19.64 -0.82 -39.46
C PRO A 50 -20.17 -1.74 -40.58
N SER A 51 -19.71 -1.49 -41.80
CA SER A 51 -19.92 -2.37 -42.96
C SER A 51 -19.06 -3.63 -42.86
N ALA A 52 -19.45 -4.71 -43.56
CA ALA A 52 -18.67 -5.95 -43.61
C ALA A 52 -17.30 -5.78 -44.31
N ASP A 53 -17.13 -4.69 -45.06
CA ASP A 53 -15.88 -4.33 -45.75
C ASP A 53 -15.03 -3.29 -44.99
N ASP A 54 -15.52 -2.77 -43.87
CA ASP A 54 -14.83 -1.71 -43.11
C ASP A 54 -13.57 -2.25 -42.42
N ARG A 55 -12.53 -1.41 -42.37
CA ARG A 55 -11.38 -1.61 -41.48
C ARG A 55 -11.69 -0.96 -40.14
N ILE A 56 -11.82 -1.78 -39.10
CA ILE A 56 -12.32 -1.36 -37.79
C ILE A 56 -11.17 -1.41 -36.79
N LEU A 57 -10.92 -0.33 -36.06
CA LEU A 57 -9.91 -0.28 -35.00
C LEU A 57 -10.55 -0.14 -33.62
N GLU A 58 -10.23 -1.07 -32.71
CA GLU A 58 -10.49 -0.92 -31.28
C GLU A 58 -9.22 -0.50 -30.53
N VAL A 59 -9.33 0.53 -29.68
CA VAL A 59 -8.22 1.05 -28.86
C VAL A 59 -8.50 0.73 -27.39
N GLY A 60 -7.58 0.03 -26.74
CA GLY A 60 -7.75 -0.48 -25.38
C GLY A 60 -8.75 -1.64 -25.32
N PHE A 61 -8.52 -2.68 -26.13
CA PHE A 61 -9.48 -3.79 -26.30
C PHE A 61 -9.60 -4.70 -25.07
N GLY A 62 -8.68 -4.63 -24.10
CA GLY A 62 -8.73 -5.41 -22.87
C GLY A 62 -8.86 -6.93 -23.12
N LEU A 63 -10.00 -7.51 -22.73
CA LEU A 63 -10.27 -8.95 -22.92
C LEU A 63 -10.69 -9.34 -24.35
N GLY A 64 -11.00 -8.36 -25.21
CA GLY A 64 -11.31 -8.54 -26.62
C GLY A 64 -12.78 -8.80 -26.96
N TYR A 65 -13.75 -8.43 -26.12
CA TYR A 65 -15.18 -8.56 -26.48
C TYR A 65 -15.58 -7.64 -27.64
N GLY A 66 -15.07 -6.40 -27.67
CA GLY A 66 -15.24 -5.51 -28.82
C GLY A 66 -14.65 -6.11 -30.09
N LEU A 67 -13.43 -6.65 -30.03
CA LEU A 67 -12.79 -7.38 -31.13
C LEU A 67 -13.67 -8.52 -31.64
N LEU A 68 -14.25 -9.32 -30.73
CA LEU A 68 -15.15 -10.43 -31.09
C LEU A 68 -16.38 -9.92 -31.86
N GLU A 69 -17.05 -8.88 -31.35
CA GLU A 69 -18.24 -8.32 -31.98
C GLU A 69 -17.93 -7.63 -33.32
N ALA A 70 -16.77 -6.95 -33.42
CA ALA A 70 -16.28 -6.39 -34.67
C ALA A 70 -15.94 -7.48 -35.70
N CYS A 71 -15.29 -8.57 -35.29
CA CYS A 71 -14.95 -9.70 -36.16
C CYS A 71 -16.21 -10.33 -36.77
N LYS A 72 -17.29 -10.48 -35.99
CA LYS A 72 -18.60 -10.96 -36.49
C LYS A 72 -19.17 -10.06 -37.58
N LYS A 73 -18.99 -8.74 -37.49
CA LYS A 73 -19.51 -7.80 -38.51
C LYS A 73 -18.77 -7.94 -39.84
N VAL A 74 -17.47 -8.22 -39.82
CA VAL A 74 -16.63 -8.34 -41.02
C VAL A 74 -16.42 -9.77 -41.50
N GLU A 75 -17.02 -10.76 -40.83
CA GLU A 75 -16.86 -12.19 -41.10
C GLU A 75 -17.16 -12.52 -42.58
N ASN A 76 -18.27 -12.00 -43.10
CA ASN A 76 -18.76 -12.28 -44.46
C ASN A 76 -18.29 -11.26 -45.52
N GLY A 77 -17.43 -10.30 -45.17
CA GLY A 77 -16.93 -9.27 -46.10
C GLY A 77 -15.41 -9.26 -46.25
N LYS A 78 -14.85 -8.17 -46.77
CA LYS A 78 -13.40 -7.95 -46.92
C LYS A 78 -12.78 -7.16 -45.76
N GLY A 79 -13.59 -6.78 -44.77
CA GLY A 79 -13.15 -6.00 -43.62
C GLY A 79 -12.14 -6.77 -42.76
N ILE A 80 -11.33 -5.99 -42.04
CA ILE A 80 -10.29 -6.46 -41.11
C ILE A 80 -10.43 -5.67 -39.82
N VAL A 81 -10.34 -6.37 -38.69
CA VAL A 81 -10.33 -5.75 -37.37
C VAL A 81 -8.89 -5.53 -36.91
N PHE A 82 -8.62 -4.39 -36.31
CA PHE A 82 -7.35 -4.00 -35.72
C PHE A 82 -7.57 -3.75 -34.22
N GLY A 83 -6.67 -4.27 -33.39
CA GLY A 83 -6.66 -4.04 -31.95
C GLY A 83 -5.36 -3.36 -31.52
N SER A 84 -5.46 -2.22 -30.84
CA SER A 84 -4.33 -1.55 -30.20
C SER A 84 -4.47 -1.63 -28.68
N GLU A 85 -3.45 -2.14 -27.99
CA GLU A 85 -3.48 -2.29 -26.54
C GLU A 85 -2.10 -1.99 -25.93
N ARG A 86 -2.07 -1.28 -24.80
CA ARG A 86 -0.83 -0.92 -24.10
C ARG A 86 -0.31 -2.06 -23.21
N SER A 87 -1.20 -2.95 -22.78
CA SER A 87 -0.83 -4.12 -21.97
C SER A 87 -0.28 -5.27 -22.81
N GLN A 88 1.00 -5.62 -22.60
CA GLN A 88 1.60 -6.80 -23.23
C GLN A 88 0.88 -8.10 -22.83
N TYR A 89 0.38 -8.17 -21.59
CA TYR A 89 -0.36 -9.34 -21.11
C TYR A 89 -1.68 -9.51 -21.88
N MET A 90 -2.43 -8.43 -22.10
CA MET A 90 -3.68 -8.45 -22.88
C MET A 90 -3.44 -8.78 -24.35
N VAL A 91 -2.39 -8.25 -24.98
CA VAL A 91 -2.01 -8.61 -26.35
C VAL A 91 -1.66 -10.10 -26.45
N LYS A 92 -0.86 -10.63 -25.52
CA LYS A 92 -0.53 -12.08 -25.48
C LYS A 92 -1.77 -12.94 -25.29
N ARG A 93 -2.73 -12.49 -24.47
CA ARG A 93 -4.01 -13.17 -24.26
C ARG A 93 -4.87 -13.14 -25.52
N ALA A 94 -5.07 -11.98 -26.13
CA ALA A 94 -5.85 -11.84 -27.37
C ALA A 94 -5.29 -12.70 -28.50
N ARG A 95 -3.95 -12.77 -28.65
CA ARG A 95 -3.30 -13.67 -29.63
C ARG A 95 -3.61 -15.15 -29.42
N LYS A 96 -3.85 -15.57 -28.17
CA LYS A 96 -4.27 -16.95 -27.86
C LYS A 96 -5.77 -17.16 -28.10
N VAL A 97 -6.59 -16.19 -27.70
CA VAL A 97 -8.06 -16.28 -27.79
C VAL A 97 -8.54 -16.21 -29.24
N PHE A 98 -7.97 -15.29 -30.03
CA PHE A 98 -8.33 -15.05 -31.43
C PHE A 98 -7.33 -15.64 -32.41
N ALA A 99 -6.72 -16.78 -32.05
CA ALA A 99 -5.68 -17.40 -32.88
C ALA A 99 -6.19 -17.74 -34.29
N LEU A 100 -7.47 -18.08 -34.44
CA LEU A 100 -8.08 -18.39 -35.73
C LEU A 100 -8.30 -17.14 -36.57
N GLU A 101 -8.90 -16.08 -36.01
CA GLU A 101 -9.15 -14.81 -36.71
C GLU A 101 -7.83 -14.15 -37.13
N ILE A 102 -6.79 -14.26 -36.31
CA ILE A 102 -5.44 -13.80 -36.65
C ILE A 102 -4.82 -14.67 -37.74
N HIS A 103 -4.95 -15.99 -37.65
CA HIS A 103 -4.43 -16.91 -38.67
C HIS A 103 -5.07 -16.67 -40.05
N TYR A 104 -6.37 -16.39 -40.08
CA TYR A 104 -7.11 -16.08 -41.32
C TYR A 104 -7.00 -14.61 -41.75
N GLY A 105 -6.20 -13.78 -41.06
CA GLY A 105 -5.97 -12.38 -41.42
C GLY A 105 -7.20 -11.48 -41.23
N LYS A 106 -8.17 -11.89 -40.42
CA LYS A 106 -9.38 -11.14 -40.07
C LYS A 106 -9.21 -10.23 -38.86
N LEU A 107 -8.20 -10.49 -38.03
CA LEU A 107 -7.83 -9.69 -36.88
C LEU A 107 -6.32 -9.48 -36.81
N GLU A 108 -5.89 -8.25 -36.53
CA GLU A 108 -4.51 -7.92 -36.17
C GLU A 108 -4.49 -7.25 -34.79
N VAL A 109 -3.62 -7.71 -33.88
CA VAL A 109 -3.48 -7.11 -32.54
C VAL A 109 -2.03 -6.71 -32.25
N ASN A 110 -1.87 -5.45 -31.86
CA ASN A 110 -0.58 -4.78 -31.66
C ASN A 110 -0.43 -4.20 -30.25
N LEU A 111 0.81 -4.22 -29.77
CA LEU A 111 1.22 -3.53 -28.55
C LEU A 111 1.57 -2.08 -28.92
N SER A 112 0.71 -1.13 -28.55
CA SER A 112 0.86 0.29 -28.92
C SER A 112 0.12 1.22 -27.95
N LEU A 113 0.53 2.49 -27.94
CA LEU A 113 -0.16 3.56 -27.20
C LEU A 113 -1.24 4.18 -28.09
N ALA A 114 -2.31 4.71 -27.49
CA ALA A 114 -3.37 5.40 -28.23
C ALA A 114 -2.87 6.65 -28.98
N SER A 115 -1.80 7.27 -28.46
CA SER A 115 -1.08 8.40 -29.06
C SER A 115 -0.02 8.00 -30.08
N HIS A 116 0.22 6.70 -30.30
CA HIS A 116 1.20 6.22 -31.28
C HIS A 116 0.78 4.85 -31.86
N LEU A 117 -0.05 4.91 -32.89
CA LEU A 117 -0.69 3.76 -33.52
C LEU A 117 0.15 3.26 -34.71
N PRO A 118 0.40 1.94 -34.84
CA PRO A 118 1.24 1.36 -35.89
C PRO A 118 0.50 1.25 -37.24
N TYR A 119 -0.46 2.13 -37.50
CA TYR A 119 -1.30 2.12 -38.70
C TYR A 119 -1.01 3.32 -39.58
N LEU A 120 -1.15 3.14 -40.89
CA LEU A 120 -0.91 4.20 -41.88
C LEU A 120 -1.95 5.32 -41.75
N ASN A 121 -1.59 6.52 -42.21
CA ASN A 121 -2.53 7.63 -42.32
C ASN A 121 -3.74 7.22 -43.17
N ASN A 122 -4.94 7.62 -42.77
CA ASN A 122 -6.17 7.36 -43.53
C ASN A 122 -6.37 5.88 -43.91
N SER A 123 -6.04 4.95 -43.01
CA SER A 123 -6.11 3.51 -43.29
C SER A 123 -7.28 2.80 -42.59
N ILE A 124 -7.97 3.48 -41.67
CA ILE A 124 -9.06 2.93 -40.86
C ILE A 124 -10.39 3.60 -41.23
N ASP A 125 -11.45 2.83 -41.38
CA ASP A 125 -12.79 3.32 -41.72
C ASP A 125 -13.58 3.71 -40.46
N CYS A 126 -13.47 2.90 -39.40
CA CYS A 126 -14.17 3.12 -38.14
C CYS A 126 -13.25 2.88 -36.94
N ILE A 127 -13.33 3.74 -35.93
CA ILE A 127 -12.62 3.61 -34.65
C ILE A 127 -13.62 3.55 -33.50
N PHE A 128 -13.37 2.69 -32.51
CA PHE A 128 -14.06 2.80 -31.23
C PHE A 128 -13.18 2.46 -30.04
N HIS A 129 -13.60 2.94 -28.88
CA HIS A 129 -13.06 2.56 -27.58
C HIS A 129 -14.13 2.66 -26.49
N ASN A 130 -13.97 1.87 -25.43
CA ASN A 130 -14.98 1.73 -24.38
C ASN A 130 -14.31 1.92 -23.02
N ASP A 131 -14.78 2.89 -22.23
CA ASP A 131 -14.37 3.05 -20.82
C ASP A 131 -12.82 3.03 -20.65
N CYS A 132 -12.05 3.65 -21.57
CA CYS A 132 -10.58 3.58 -21.54
C CYS A 132 -9.82 4.91 -21.67
N PHE A 133 -10.42 5.97 -22.22
CA PHE A 133 -9.69 7.22 -22.50
C PHE A 133 -9.19 7.96 -21.25
N TYR A 134 -9.84 7.79 -20.10
CA TYR A 134 -9.38 8.32 -18.81
C TYR A 134 -8.13 7.62 -18.27
N TYR A 135 -7.61 6.61 -18.97
CA TYR A 135 -6.30 5.99 -18.73
C TYR A 135 -5.22 6.49 -19.69
N TRP A 136 -5.56 7.33 -20.67
CA TRP A 136 -4.60 7.89 -21.62
C TRP A 136 -3.85 9.05 -20.99
N PRO A 137 -2.50 9.06 -21.06
CA PRO A 137 -1.69 10.15 -20.52
C PRO A 137 -2.03 11.54 -21.10
N SER A 138 -2.37 11.60 -22.40
CA SER A 138 -2.90 12.79 -23.07
C SER A 138 -4.05 12.40 -24.00
N VAL A 139 -5.27 12.79 -23.63
CA VAL A 139 -6.47 12.57 -24.45
C VAL A 139 -6.35 13.32 -25.77
N LYS A 140 -5.80 14.53 -25.75
CA LYS A 140 -5.60 15.37 -26.95
C LYS A 140 -4.71 14.67 -27.98
N ASN A 141 -3.53 14.20 -27.59
CA ASN A 141 -2.59 13.56 -28.53
C ASN A 141 -3.11 12.22 -29.03
N ALA A 142 -3.79 11.45 -28.17
CA ALA A 142 -4.50 10.25 -28.61
C ALA A 142 -5.57 10.59 -29.67
N LEU A 143 -6.39 11.63 -29.48
CA LEU A 143 -7.41 12.03 -30.45
C LEU A 143 -6.81 12.51 -31.78
N LEU A 144 -5.68 13.23 -31.75
CA LEU A 144 -4.95 13.63 -32.97
C LEU A 144 -4.44 12.40 -33.73
N GLU A 145 -3.90 11.42 -33.01
CA GLU A 145 -3.42 10.16 -33.61
C GLU A 145 -4.56 9.31 -34.17
N LEU A 146 -5.70 9.22 -33.47
CA LEU A 146 -6.90 8.57 -33.97
C LEU A 146 -7.40 9.25 -35.25
N LYS A 147 -7.40 10.59 -35.27
CA LYS A 147 -7.73 11.37 -36.47
C LYS A 147 -6.74 11.12 -37.60
N ARG A 148 -5.44 10.93 -37.33
CA ARG A 148 -4.42 10.61 -38.36
C ARG A 148 -4.74 9.30 -39.08
N VAL A 149 -5.06 8.25 -38.34
CA VAL A 149 -5.29 6.91 -38.92
C VAL A 149 -6.69 6.76 -39.54
N LEU A 150 -7.69 7.52 -39.07
CA LEU A 150 -9.05 7.50 -39.61
C LEU A 150 -9.10 8.15 -41.00
N LYS A 151 -9.82 7.54 -41.94
CA LYS A 151 -10.06 8.09 -43.29
C LYS A 151 -10.90 9.37 -43.23
N PRO A 152 -10.80 10.28 -44.23
CA PRO A 152 -11.74 11.39 -44.36
C PRO A 152 -13.19 10.89 -44.41
N GLY A 153 -14.07 11.47 -43.61
CA GLY A 153 -15.45 10.97 -43.42
C GLY A 153 -15.57 9.69 -42.58
N GLY A 154 -14.47 9.13 -42.09
CA GLY A 154 -14.47 7.99 -41.18
C GLY A 154 -15.09 8.32 -39.82
N ARG A 155 -15.57 7.28 -39.15
CA ARG A 155 -16.41 7.38 -37.95
C ARG A 155 -15.65 7.00 -36.69
N MET A 156 -15.87 7.74 -35.60
CA MET A 156 -15.37 7.42 -34.28
C MET A 156 -16.52 7.33 -33.27
N LEU A 157 -16.41 6.40 -32.32
CA LEU A 157 -17.35 6.28 -31.21
C LEU A 157 -16.60 5.98 -29.89
N THR A 158 -16.94 6.71 -28.82
CA THR A 158 -16.58 6.35 -27.44
C THR A 158 -17.83 5.99 -26.65
N SER A 159 -17.72 5.01 -25.75
CA SER A 159 -18.77 4.71 -24.78
C SER A 159 -18.29 4.82 -23.34
N MET A 160 -19.21 5.25 -22.46
CA MET A 160 -18.91 5.49 -21.06
C MET A 160 -20.04 5.05 -20.13
N SER A 161 -19.71 4.32 -19.07
CA SER A 161 -20.66 4.01 -17.99
C SER A 161 -20.47 4.94 -16.80
N ILE A 162 -21.29 6.00 -16.69
CA ILE A 162 -21.15 7.00 -15.61
C ILE A 162 -21.20 6.38 -14.21
N GLU A 163 -22.12 5.43 -13.96
CA GLU A 163 -22.23 4.79 -12.63
C GLU A 163 -20.95 4.06 -12.24
N ARG A 164 -20.32 3.38 -13.20
CA ARG A 164 -19.08 2.65 -13.00
C ARG A 164 -17.88 3.57 -12.89
N VAL A 165 -17.77 4.56 -13.78
CA VAL A 165 -16.74 5.60 -13.71
C VAL A 165 -16.81 6.31 -12.35
N LYS A 166 -18.02 6.60 -11.84
CA LYS A 166 -18.23 7.11 -10.48
C LYS A 166 -17.82 6.10 -9.40
N GLU A 167 -18.19 4.83 -9.52
CA GLU A 167 -17.79 3.77 -8.60
C GLU A 167 -16.26 3.66 -8.51
N TRP A 168 -15.57 3.64 -9.65
CA TRP A 168 -14.13 3.48 -9.75
C TRP A 168 -13.39 4.74 -9.29
N ASN A 169 -13.89 5.92 -9.65
CA ASN A 169 -13.39 7.18 -9.12
C ASN A 169 -13.55 7.26 -7.58
N SER A 170 -14.69 6.84 -7.04
CA SER A 170 -14.94 6.82 -5.58
C SER A 170 -14.00 5.86 -4.83
N ARG A 171 -13.42 4.92 -5.56
CA ARG A 171 -12.44 3.93 -5.09
C ARG A 171 -10.98 4.38 -5.32
N GLY A 172 -10.73 5.51 -5.99
CA GLY A 172 -9.37 5.97 -6.29
C GLY A 172 -8.65 5.12 -7.35
N LEU A 173 -9.41 4.47 -8.23
CA LEU A 173 -8.91 3.56 -9.27
C LEU A 173 -8.71 4.24 -10.63
N LEU A 174 -8.93 5.55 -10.70
CA LEU A 174 -8.71 6.37 -11.89
C LEU A 174 -7.60 7.39 -11.59
N GLN A 175 -6.78 7.73 -12.58
CA GLN A 175 -5.88 8.89 -12.46
C GLN A 175 -6.75 10.15 -12.33
N SER A 176 -6.51 10.97 -11.30
CA SER A 176 -7.39 12.05 -10.87
C SER A 176 -7.79 13.08 -11.96
N SER A 177 -9.05 13.53 -11.87
CA SER A 177 -9.73 14.72 -12.44
C SER A 177 -9.90 14.91 -13.95
N TYR A 178 -9.26 14.15 -14.84
CA TYR A 178 -9.49 14.38 -16.28
C TYR A 178 -10.73 13.63 -16.79
N CYS A 179 -11.75 14.41 -17.14
CA CYS A 179 -12.82 14.03 -18.06
C CYS A 179 -13.74 12.90 -17.56
N LEU A 180 -14.34 13.10 -16.37
CA LEU A 180 -15.43 12.25 -15.88
C LEU A 180 -16.80 12.68 -16.46
N ASP A 181 -16.86 13.88 -17.02
CA ASP A 181 -18.04 14.43 -17.69
C ASP A 181 -17.92 14.22 -19.21
N PRO A 182 -18.90 13.59 -19.87
CA PRO A 182 -18.95 13.48 -21.33
C PRO A 182 -18.79 14.81 -22.06
N LEU A 183 -19.20 15.92 -21.44
CA LEU A 183 -19.07 17.27 -21.99
C LEU A 183 -17.60 17.67 -22.16
N ASP A 184 -16.72 17.24 -21.25
CA ASP A 184 -15.28 17.50 -21.36
C ASP A 184 -14.68 16.76 -22.56
N TYR A 185 -15.15 15.53 -22.85
CA TYR A 185 -14.64 14.72 -23.98
C TYR A 185 -15.06 15.31 -25.33
N ILE A 186 -16.26 15.88 -25.40
CA ILE A 186 -16.76 16.61 -26.58
C ILE A 186 -15.84 17.80 -26.89
N LEU A 187 -15.43 18.57 -25.87
CA LEU A 187 -14.51 19.70 -26.06
C LEU A 187 -13.15 19.25 -26.63
N TYR A 188 -12.63 18.09 -26.19
CA TYR A 188 -11.40 17.53 -26.74
C TYR A 188 -11.56 17.08 -28.21
N LEU A 189 -12.71 16.52 -28.59
CA LEU A 189 -13.01 16.16 -29.98
C LEU A 189 -13.10 17.40 -30.88
N GLU A 190 -13.77 18.45 -30.41
CA GLU A 190 -13.87 19.73 -31.12
C GLU A 190 -12.49 20.36 -31.32
N SER A 191 -11.66 20.39 -30.27
CA SER A 191 -10.30 20.95 -30.34
C SER A 191 -9.34 20.12 -31.21
N ALA A 192 -9.51 18.80 -31.30
CA ALA A 192 -8.79 17.95 -32.25
C ALA A 192 -9.33 18.09 -33.70
N GLY A 193 -10.42 18.83 -33.88
CA GLY A 193 -11.03 19.13 -35.18
C GLY A 193 -11.83 17.96 -35.76
N PHE A 194 -12.52 17.19 -34.91
CA PHE A 194 -13.61 16.31 -35.33
C PHE A 194 -14.90 17.14 -35.53
N VAL A 195 -15.82 16.62 -36.34
CA VAL A 195 -17.10 17.27 -36.68
C VAL A 195 -18.27 16.30 -36.49
N ASP A 196 -19.51 16.81 -36.56
CA ASP A 196 -20.74 16.04 -36.35
C ASP A 196 -20.73 15.25 -35.03
N ILE A 197 -20.32 15.93 -33.95
CA ILE A 197 -20.21 15.32 -32.63
C ILE A 197 -21.61 15.18 -32.01
N LYS A 198 -22.02 13.95 -31.70
CA LYS A 198 -23.33 13.66 -31.10
C LYS A 198 -23.15 12.90 -29.79
N PHE A 199 -23.86 13.36 -28.77
CA PHE A 199 -23.90 12.75 -27.45
C PHE A 199 -25.28 12.17 -27.17
N GLU A 200 -25.32 10.89 -26.80
CA GLU A 200 -26.56 10.13 -26.60
C GLU A 200 -26.50 9.30 -25.32
N TYR A 201 -27.65 9.18 -24.66
CA TYR A 201 -27.85 8.33 -23.47
C TYR A 201 -28.56 7.04 -23.88
N HIS A 202 -28.03 5.91 -23.43
CA HIS A 202 -28.55 4.58 -23.73
C HIS A 202 -28.85 3.82 -22.43
N SER A 203 -29.90 3.00 -22.47
CA SER A 203 -30.28 2.09 -21.39
C SER A 203 -30.74 0.78 -22.00
N THR A 204 -30.06 -0.32 -21.71
CA THR A 204 -30.38 -1.65 -22.23
C THR A 204 -30.11 -2.69 -21.15
N ASP A 205 -31.05 -3.60 -20.89
CA ASP A 205 -30.94 -4.70 -19.92
C ASP A 205 -30.46 -4.27 -18.50
N GLY A 206 -30.85 -3.07 -18.07
CA GLY A 206 -30.47 -2.52 -16.76
C GLY A 206 -29.06 -1.93 -16.69
N VAL A 207 -28.37 -1.79 -17.83
CA VAL A 207 -27.09 -1.10 -17.96
C VAL A 207 -27.30 0.26 -18.63
N GLN A 208 -26.98 1.33 -17.90
CA GLN A 208 -26.98 2.70 -18.41
C GLN A 208 -25.56 3.08 -18.86
N PHE A 209 -25.45 3.58 -20.10
CA PHE A 209 -24.20 4.08 -20.66
C PHE A 209 -24.48 5.22 -21.63
N GLN A 210 -23.43 5.96 -21.98
CA GLN A 210 -23.51 7.07 -22.92
C GLN A 210 -22.54 6.85 -24.06
N THR A 211 -22.85 7.44 -25.20
CA THR A 211 -21.97 7.41 -26.36
C THR A 211 -21.71 8.81 -26.87
N VAL A 212 -20.47 9.08 -27.28
CA VAL A 212 -20.13 10.23 -28.12
C VAL A 212 -19.66 9.70 -29.47
N THR A 213 -20.35 10.09 -30.53
CA THR A 213 -19.95 9.80 -31.92
C THR A 213 -19.38 11.05 -32.56
N ALA A 214 -18.44 10.88 -33.48
CA ALA A 214 -17.79 11.97 -34.20
C ALA A 214 -17.28 11.52 -35.58
N LEU A 215 -17.10 12.46 -36.49
CA LEU A 215 -16.57 12.24 -37.84
C LEU A 215 -15.24 12.97 -38.05
N LYS A 216 -14.34 12.35 -38.80
CA LYS A 216 -13.22 13.09 -39.40
C LYS A 216 -13.77 13.95 -40.55
N PRO A 217 -13.44 15.26 -40.62
CA PRO A 217 -13.90 16.12 -41.70
C PRO A 217 -13.57 15.55 -43.10
N PRO A 218 -14.47 15.68 -44.08
CA PRO A 218 -14.25 15.19 -45.44
C PRO A 218 -13.27 16.04 -46.27
N VAL A 219 -12.93 17.25 -45.81
CA VAL A 219 -11.94 18.16 -46.41
C VAL A 219 -11.00 18.64 -45.30
N GLU A 220 -9.68 18.47 -45.47
CA GLU A 220 -8.67 18.98 -44.53
C GLU A 220 -8.54 20.50 -44.68
N GLU A 221 -9.31 21.28 -43.89
CA GLU A 221 -8.89 22.65 -43.55
C GLU A 221 -7.81 22.56 -42.47
N ASP A 222 -6.57 22.83 -42.86
CA ASP A 222 -5.42 22.86 -41.97
C ASP A 222 -5.54 24.08 -41.03
N ARG A 223 -6.18 23.90 -39.89
CA ARG A 223 -6.11 24.84 -38.76
C ARG A 223 -4.94 24.41 -37.89
N GLY A 224 -3.77 24.97 -38.17
CA GLY A 224 -2.55 24.74 -37.40
C GLY A 224 -2.79 24.96 -35.91
N VAL A 225 -2.65 23.89 -35.12
CA VAL A 225 -2.65 23.93 -33.66
C VAL A 225 -1.18 23.96 -33.22
N ASN A 226 -0.79 24.98 -32.47
CA ASN A 226 0.58 25.16 -31.98
C ASN A 226 0.84 24.20 -30.80
N LEU A 227 1.92 23.39 -30.84
CA LEU A 227 2.12 22.18 -30.01
C LEU A 227 3.36 22.18 -29.08
N ASP A 228 3.99 23.34 -28.85
CA ASP A 228 5.37 23.37 -28.34
C ASP A 228 5.60 22.97 -26.86
N VAL A 229 4.57 22.81 -26.02
CA VAL A 229 4.75 22.58 -24.57
C VAL A 229 4.51 21.12 -24.13
N GLU A 230 3.74 20.33 -24.88
CA GLU A 230 3.49 18.90 -24.56
C GLU A 230 4.53 17.95 -25.17
N GLU A 231 5.31 18.40 -26.16
CA GLU A 231 6.31 17.57 -26.85
C GLU A 231 7.38 17.01 -25.90
N LYS A 232 7.79 17.75 -24.87
CA LYS A 232 8.85 17.29 -23.95
C LYS A 232 8.44 16.12 -23.04
N ASN A 233 7.20 16.10 -22.55
CA ASN A 233 6.69 14.96 -21.77
C ASN A 233 6.41 13.75 -22.68
N PHE A 234 6.01 14.02 -23.92
CA PHE A 234 5.75 13.00 -24.95
C PHE A 234 7.03 12.29 -25.43
N GLU A 235 8.10 13.03 -25.71
CA GLU A 235 9.39 12.45 -26.08
C GLU A 235 9.96 11.56 -24.97
N GLN A 236 9.76 11.92 -23.70
CA GLN A 236 10.25 11.14 -22.58
C GLN A 236 9.48 9.81 -22.41
N GLU A 237 8.18 9.78 -22.68
CA GLU A 237 7.37 8.56 -22.63
C GLU A 237 7.62 7.64 -23.85
N ILE A 238 7.82 8.20 -25.05
CA ILE A 238 8.33 7.46 -26.21
C ILE A 238 9.70 6.87 -25.90
N LEU A 239 10.59 7.65 -25.29
CA LEU A 239 11.93 7.19 -24.95
C LEU A 239 11.90 6.05 -23.92
N GLU A 240 11.03 6.10 -22.91
CA GLU A 240 10.83 5.01 -21.94
C GLU A 240 10.19 3.77 -22.59
N PHE A 241 9.20 3.94 -23.48
CA PHE A 241 8.62 2.83 -24.24
C PHE A 241 9.62 2.20 -25.22
N GLU A 242 10.43 3.01 -25.91
CA GLU A 242 11.53 2.56 -26.77
C GLU A 242 12.65 1.88 -25.97
N LYS A 243 12.99 2.38 -24.78
CA LYS A 243 13.91 1.72 -23.84
C LYS A 243 13.37 0.36 -23.42
N LEU A 244 12.07 0.24 -23.14
CA LEU A 244 11.41 -1.03 -22.86
C LEU A 244 11.51 -1.98 -24.07
N GLN A 245 11.22 -1.50 -25.29
CA GLN A 245 11.36 -2.26 -26.53
C GLN A 245 12.82 -2.68 -26.81
N ARG A 246 13.80 -1.81 -26.53
CA ARG A 246 15.24 -2.09 -26.69
C ARG A 246 15.78 -3.03 -25.62
N ALA A 247 15.32 -2.93 -24.37
CA ALA A 247 15.62 -3.87 -23.29
C ALA A 247 15.09 -5.27 -23.62
N ILE A 248 13.93 -5.36 -24.27
CA ILE A 248 13.35 -6.61 -24.78
C ILE A 248 14.13 -7.17 -25.98
N ARG A 249 14.60 -6.31 -26.90
CA ARG A 249 15.50 -6.76 -28.00
C ARG A 249 16.86 -7.23 -27.49
N LYS A 250 17.41 -6.60 -26.44
CA LYS A 250 18.64 -7.03 -25.76
C LYS A 250 18.45 -8.29 -24.90
N SER A 251 17.26 -8.52 -24.35
CA SER A 251 16.95 -9.76 -23.62
C SER A 251 16.79 -10.97 -24.55
N HIS A 252 16.65 -10.75 -25.87
CA HIS A 252 16.60 -11.81 -26.88
C HIS A 252 17.98 -12.25 -27.40
N THR A 253 19.09 -11.67 -26.92
CA THR A 253 20.45 -12.02 -27.37
C THR A 253 21.45 -12.34 -26.24
N SER A 254 21.01 -12.91 -25.12
CA SER A 254 21.90 -13.75 -24.31
C SER A 254 21.11 -14.79 -23.52
N HIS A 255 21.26 -16.08 -23.85
CA HIS A 255 20.91 -17.14 -22.92
C HIS A 255 21.89 -17.11 -21.73
N LYS A 256 21.56 -16.38 -20.66
CA LYS A 256 22.16 -16.60 -19.33
C LYS A 256 21.24 -17.54 -18.56
N GLY A 257 21.68 -18.78 -18.35
CA GLY A 257 20.96 -19.77 -17.54
C GLY A 257 20.90 -19.39 -16.05
N ILE A 258 20.02 -20.05 -15.31
CA ILE A 258 19.91 -19.91 -13.84
C ILE A 258 21.20 -20.44 -13.19
N SER A 259 21.81 -19.64 -12.31
CA SER A 259 23.14 -19.90 -11.73
C SER A 259 23.08 -20.56 -10.34
N TYR A 260 22.00 -20.37 -9.60
CA TYR A 260 21.81 -20.94 -8.25
C TYR A 260 20.38 -21.44 -8.05
N PHE A 261 20.23 -22.63 -7.45
CA PHE A 261 18.94 -23.23 -7.14
C PHE A 261 18.87 -23.74 -5.70
N VAL A 262 18.00 -23.15 -4.89
CA VAL A 262 17.73 -23.55 -3.49
C VAL A 262 16.27 -23.94 -3.32
N THR A 263 15.98 -24.93 -2.47
CA THR A 263 14.60 -25.35 -2.17
C THR A 263 14.34 -25.45 -0.67
N THR A 264 13.10 -25.20 -0.27
CA THR A 264 12.54 -25.72 0.99
C THR A 264 11.94 -27.12 0.74
N PRO A 265 11.42 -27.80 1.77
CA PRO A 265 10.43 -28.84 1.56
C PRO A 265 9.14 -28.19 1.01
N ILE A 266 8.29 -29.02 0.42
CA ILE A 266 6.88 -28.65 0.26
C ILE A 266 6.11 -29.12 1.50
N TYR A 267 5.20 -28.28 2.00
CA TYR A 267 4.55 -28.51 3.30
C TYR A 267 3.21 -29.20 3.16
N TYR A 268 2.95 -30.22 3.99
CA TYR A 268 1.66 -30.92 4.01
C TYR A 268 0.51 -29.94 4.22
N ALA A 269 -0.50 -30.00 3.33
CA ALA A 269 -1.67 -29.15 3.37
C ALA A 269 -2.74 -29.64 4.37
N ASN A 270 -2.35 -30.22 5.51
CA ASN A 270 -3.25 -30.74 6.55
C ASN A 270 -3.50 -29.75 7.70
N SER A 271 -2.88 -28.56 7.66
CA SER A 271 -3.17 -27.41 8.52
C SER A 271 -2.45 -26.16 8.08
N GLY A 272 -2.86 -25.03 8.67
CA GLY A 272 -2.15 -23.76 8.56
C GLY A 272 -0.69 -23.85 9.02
N PRO A 273 0.12 -22.86 8.61
CA PRO A 273 1.55 -22.85 8.87
C PRO A 273 1.88 -22.53 10.34
N HIS A 274 3.06 -22.94 10.79
CA HIS A 274 3.57 -22.70 12.13
C HIS A 274 5.06 -22.31 12.09
N LEU A 275 5.65 -22.00 13.25
CA LEU A 275 7.03 -21.53 13.36
C LEU A 275 8.08 -22.41 12.66
N GLY A 276 7.93 -23.74 12.72
CA GLY A 276 8.80 -24.67 11.99
C GLY A 276 8.82 -24.46 10.46
N HIS A 277 7.65 -24.23 9.84
CA HIS A 277 7.57 -23.98 8.39
C HIS A 277 8.20 -22.65 8.02
N LEU A 278 7.94 -21.61 8.84
CA LEU A 278 8.57 -20.31 8.67
C LEU A 278 10.09 -20.44 8.74
N TYR A 279 10.63 -21.19 9.69
CA TYR A 279 12.07 -21.34 9.86
C TYR A 279 12.78 -21.94 8.65
N SER A 280 12.30 -23.07 8.11
CA SER A 280 12.89 -23.65 6.88
C SER A 280 12.84 -22.65 5.72
N SER A 281 11.73 -21.92 5.60
CA SER A 281 11.54 -20.91 4.55
C SER A 281 12.47 -19.72 4.70
N LEU A 282 12.73 -19.26 5.93
CA LEU A 282 13.64 -18.16 6.22
C LEU A 282 15.11 -18.52 5.97
N ILE A 283 15.54 -19.75 6.26
CA ILE A 283 16.89 -20.20 5.93
C ILE A 283 17.07 -20.17 4.40
N ALA A 284 16.08 -20.65 3.64
CA ALA A 284 16.13 -20.66 2.18
C ALA A 284 16.09 -19.26 1.58
N ASP A 285 15.23 -18.39 2.10
CA ASP A 285 15.16 -16.98 1.72
C ASP A 285 16.45 -16.23 2.05
N ALA A 286 17.05 -16.47 3.23
CA ALA A 286 18.33 -15.86 3.60
C ALA A 286 19.48 -16.35 2.72
N ALA A 287 19.54 -17.65 2.39
CA ALA A 287 20.54 -18.20 1.47
C ALA A 287 20.37 -17.63 0.04
N HIS A 288 19.13 -17.53 -0.42
CA HIS A 288 18.77 -16.93 -1.71
C HIS A 288 19.17 -15.45 -1.79
N ARG A 289 18.80 -14.66 -0.78
CA ARG A 289 19.15 -13.24 -0.66
C ARG A 289 20.66 -13.04 -0.54
N TRP A 290 21.36 -13.90 0.21
CA TRP A 290 22.81 -13.87 0.32
C TRP A 290 23.50 -14.14 -1.03
N PHE A 291 23.03 -15.13 -1.79
CA PHE A 291 23.56 -15.40 -3.13
C PHE A 291 23.36 -14.20 -4.06
N LYS A 292 22.17 -13.59 -4.05
CA LYS A 292 21.86 -12.38 -4.83
C LYS A 292 22.72 -11.18 -4.40
N LEU A 293 22.97 -11.02 -3.10
CA LEU A 293 23.80 -9.94 -2.56
C LEU A 293 25.25 -10.04 -3.05
N LYS A 294 25.79 -11.26 -3.17
CA LYS A 294 27.11 -11.52 -3.76
C LYS A 294 27.12 -11.45 -5.29
N ASN A 295 26.01 -11.79 -5.93
CA ASN A 295 25.92 -11.97 -7.39
C ASN A 295 24.67 -11.27 -7.98
N PRO A 296 24.59 -9.93 -7.95
CA PRO A 296 23.36 -9.18 -8.28
C PRO A 296 22.87 -9.36 -9.72
N HIS A 297 23.75 -9.79 -10.64
CA HIS A 297 23.44 -9.98 -12.06
C HIS A 297 23.11 -11.43 -12.46
N GLN A 298 23.12 -12.38 -11.52
CA GLN A 298 22.86 -13.78 -11.80
C GLN A 298 21.40 -14.14 -11.51
N LEU A 299 20.81 -14.96 -12.38
CA LEU A 299 19.47 -15.49 -12.18
C LEU A 299 19.52 -16.64 -11.18
N THR A 300 18.53 -16.70 -10.30
CA THR A 300 18.40 -17.69 -9.23
C THR A 300 17.03 -18.34 -9.27
N LEU A 301 16.93 -19.58 -8.82
CA LEU A 301 15.68 -20.30 -8.59
C LEU A 301 15.56 -20.60 -7.10
N PHE A 302 14.46 -20.19 -6.48
CA PHE A 302 14.10 -20.48 -5.12
C PHE A 302 12.70 -21.12 -5.11
N SER A 303 12.66 -22.42 -4.80
CA SER A 303 11.45 -23.24 -4.79
C SER A 303 10.92 -23.46 -3.38
N SER A 304 9.61 -23.31 -3.22
CA SER A 304 8.84 -23.77 -2.06
C SER A 304 7.46 -24.24 -2.50
N GLY A 305 6.60 -24.70 -1.60
CA GLY A 305 5.28 -25.15 -2.01
C GLY A 305 4.49 -25.93 -0.95
N THR A 306 3.40 -26.54 -1.42
CA THR A 306 2.52 -27.38 -0.60
C THR A 306 2.37 -28.78 -1.19
N ASP A 307 2.50 -29.77 -0.31
CA ASP A 307 2.19 -31.17 -0.56
C ASP A 307 0.72 -31.43 -0.22
N GLU A 308 -0.08 -31.68 -1.25
CA GLU A 308 -1.53 -31.62 -1.19
C GLU A 308 -2.20 -32.99 -1.38
N HIS A 309 -1.45 -34.08 -1.54
CA HIS A 309 -2.00 -35.43 -1.68
C HIS A 309 -1.83 -36.27 -0.39
N GLY A 310 -2.43 -37.46 -0.36
CA GLY A 310 -2.29 -38.40 0.76
C GLY A 310 -3.47 -38.41 1.73
N SER A 311 -3.57 -39.48 2.52
CA SER A 311 -4.71 -39.73 3.40
C SER A 311 -4.78 -38.70 4.54
N LYS A 312 -3.63 -38.19 4.97
CA LYS A 312 -3.55 -37.15 6.00
C LYS A 312 -4.25 -35.86 5.61
N VAL A 313 -4.14 -35.47 4.34
CA VAL A 313 -4.79 -34.27 3.78
C VAL A 313 -6.28 -34.54 3.57
N GLU A 314 -6.62 -35.70 3.00
CA GLU A 314 -8.01 -36.16 2.82
C GLU A 314 -8.77 -36.20 4.16
N ASN A 315 -8.19 -36.83 5.19
CA ASN A 315 -8.77 -36.91 6.53
C ASN A 315 -8.89 -35.54 7.21
N ALA A 316 -7.93 -34.64 7.00
CA ALA A 316 -8.01 -33.27 7.54
C ALA A 316 -9.15 -32.48 6.89
N ALA A 317 -9.35 -32.63 5.57
CA ALA A 317 -10.45 -32.04 4.85
C ALA A 317 -11.80 -32.62 5.29
N LEU A 318 -11.90 -33.94 5.44
CA LEU A 318 -13.09 -34.63 5.97
C LEU A 318 -13.44 -34.15 7.38
N LYS A 319 -12.45 -34.05 8.28
CA LYS A 319 -12.64 -33.53 9.64
C LYS A 319 -13.07 -32.05 9.65
N ALA A 320 -12.65 -31.29 8.65
CA ALA A 320 -13.07 -29.90 8.46
C ALA A 320 -14.42 -29.77 7.73
N GLU A 321 -15.05 -30.89 7.36
CA GLU A 321 -16.29 -30.95 6.58
C GLU A 321 -16.20 -30.21 5.24
N LYS A 322 -15.02 -30.26 4.60
CA LYS A 322 -14.74 -29.58 3.32
C LYS A 322 -14.31 -30.57 2.24
N ASN A 323 -14.58 -30.19 0.99
CA ASN A 323 -13.99 -30.85 -0.16
C ASN A 323 -12.45 -30.68 -0.14
N VAL A 324 -11.72 -31.73 -0.50
CA VAL A 324 -10.25 -31.78 -0.37
C VAL A 324 -9.56 -30.70 -1.21
N ASP A 325 -9.99 -30.46 -2.45
CA ASP A 325 -9.43 -29.40 -3.31
C ASP A 325 -9.59 -28.00 -2.70
N ILE A 326 -10.76 -27.73 -2.11
CA ILE A 326 -11.05 -26.45 -1.46
C ILE A 326 -10.18 -26.31 -0.21
N TYR A 327 -10.10 -27.36 0.61
CA TYR A 327 -9.28 -27.38 1.81
C TYR A 327 -7.80 -27.15 1.49
N CYS A 328 -7.23 -27.89 0.53
CA CYS A 328 -5.87 -27.70 0.07
C CYS A 328 -5.61 -26.29 -0.45
N SER A 329 -6.56 -25.72 -1.20
CA SER A 329 -6.44 -24.35 -1.73
C SER A 329 -6.43 -23.29 -0.62
N GLU A 330 -7.25 -23.45 0.41
CA GLU A 330 -7.25 -22.58 1.59
C GLU A 330 -5.92 -22.66 2.36
N ILE A 331 -5.44 -23.88 2.64
CA ILE A 331 -4.17 -24.07 3.36
C ILE A 331 -2.99 -23.55 2.54
N SER A 332 -2.93 -23.85 1.24
CA SER A 332 -1.90 -23.33 0.33
C SER A 332 -1.92 -21.80 0.25
N SER A 333 -3.11 -21.17 0.33
CA SER A 333 -3.23 -19.71 0.44
C SER A 333 -2.65 -19.18 1.75
N ALA A 334 -2.86 -19.87 2.88
CA ALA A 334 -2.31 -19.45 4.17
C ALA A 334 -0.77 -19.46 4.20
N TYR A 335 -0.12 -20.44 3.55
CA TYR A 335 1.35 -20.44 3.37
C TYR A 335 1.83 -19.26 2.52
N ARG A 336 1.15 -18.96 1.40
CA ARG A 336 1.50 -17.80 0.56
C ARG A 336 1.31 -16.47 1.30
N GLU A 337 0.25 -16.35 2.09
CA GLU A 337 0.00 -15.16 2.91
C GLU A 337 1.11 -15.00 3.97
N LEU A 338 1.49 -16.08 4.64
CA LEU A 338 2.62 -16.07 5.57
C LEU A 338 3.90 -15.59 4.86
N PHE A 339 4.22 -16.14 3.69
CA PHE A 339 5.42 -15.76 2.94
C PHE A 339 5.38 -14.28 2.56
N SER A 340 4.23 -13.79 2.10
CA SER A 340 4.05 -12.37 1.78
C SER A 340 4.24 -11.48 3.00
N LYS A 341 3.71 -11.84 4.18
CA LYS A 341 3.85 -11.05 5.42
C LYS A 341 5.30 -10.99 5.90
N PHE A 342 6.02 -12.10 5.75
CA PHE A 342 7.42 -12.22 6.17
C PHE A 342 8.42 -11.81 5.08
N GLY A 343 7.97 -11.31 3.93
CA GLY A 343 8.86 -10.90 2.83
C GLY A 343 9.70 -12.05 2.26
N ILE A 344 9.16 -13.26 2.20
CA ILE A 344 9.83 -14.43 1.61
C ILE A 344 9.51 -14.46 0.12
N GLU A 345 10.54 -14.32 -0.71
CA GLU A 345 10.40 -14.13 -2.17
C GLU A 345 10.78 -15.39 -2.95
N THR A 346 9.95 -16.42 -2.87
CA THR A 346 10.11 -17.62 -3.72
C THR A 346 9.92 -17.27 -5.19
N THR A 347 10.77 -17.81 -6.07
CA THR A 347 10.60 -17.64 -7.52
C THR A 347 9.56 -18.61 -8.10
N ASP A 348 9.34 -19.74 -7.43
CA ASP A 348 8.27 -20.70 -7.76
C ASP A 348 7.67 -21.26 -6.46
N PHE A 349 6.34 -21.22 -6.36
CA PHE A 349 5.59 -21.83 -5.27
C PHE A 349 4.70 -22.93 -5.87
N ILE A 350 5.17 -24.17 -5.80
CA ILE A 350 4.53 -25.34 -6.42
C ILE A 350 3.41 -25.89 -5.52
N ARG A 351 2.31 -26.33 -6.13
CA ARG A 351 1.31 -27.21 -5.50
C ARG A 351 1.33 -28.56 -6.19
N THR A 352 1.26 -29.66 -5.44
CA THR A 352 1.31 -31.00 -6.06
C THR A 352 0.07 -31.33 -6.90
N VAL A 353 -1.07 -30.67 -6.66
CA VAL A 353 -2.28 -30.80 -7.51
C VAL A 353 -2.17 -30.13 -8.89
N GLU A 354 -1.10 -29.39 -9.17
CA GLU A 354 -0.95 -28.69 -10.46
C GLU A 354 -0.74 -29.68 -11.62
N THR A 355 -1.38 -29.41 -12.76
CA THR A 355 -1.26 -30.25 -13.96
C THR A 355 0.19 -30.46 -14.41
N ARG A 356 1.04 -29.44 -14.31
CA ARG A 356 2.47 -29.54 -14.64
C ARG A 356 3.23 -30.54 -13.75
N HIS A 357 2.81 -30.69 -12.51
CA HIS A 357 3.39 -31.62 -11.57
C HIS A 357 2.91 -33.04 -11.84
N HIS A 358 1.61 -33.22 -12.05
CA HIS A 358 1.05 -34.53 -12.45
C HIS A 358 1.77 -35.09 -13.67
N GLN A 359 1.98 -34.26 -14.70
CA GLN A 359 2.73 -34.66 -15.89
C GLN A 359 4.17 -35.07 -15.59
N SER A 360 4.85 -34.31 -14.71
CA SER A 360 6.21 -34.66 -14.26
C SER A 360 6.24 -35.99 -13.53
N VAL A 361 5.33 -36.23 -12.60
CA VAL A 361 5.26 -37.46 -11.81
C VAL A 361 4.97 -38.66 -12.71
N GLN A 362 4.00 -38.54 -13.62
CA GLN A 362 3.65 -39.61 -14.57
C GLN A 362 4.81 -39.93 -15.51
N GLN A 363 5.48 -38.91 -16.06
CA GLN A 363 6.63 -39.13 -16.92
C GLN A 363 7.81 -39.76 -16.16
N PHE A 364 8.06 -39.31 -14.94
CA PHE A 364 9.14 -39.85 -14.10
C PHE A 364 8.88 -41.31 -13.72
N TRP A 365 7.63 -41.64 -13.38
CA TRP A 365 7.19 -43.02 -13.18
C TRP A 365 7.44 -43.89 -14.42
N GLU A 366 7.06 -43.41 -15.61
CA GLU A 366 7.29 -44.15 -16.84
C GLU A 366 8.77 -44.41 -17.12
N VAL A 367 9.66 -43.45 -16.82
CA VAL A 367 11.11 -43.62 -16.97
C VAL A 367 11.59 -44.78 -16.09
N LEU A 368 11.23 -44.78 -14.81
CA LEU A 368 11.62 -45.83 -13.87
C LEU A 368 11.04 -47.20 -14.25
N ARG A 369 9.79 -47.23 -14.72
CA ARG A 369 9.15 -48.45 -15.24
C ARG A 369 9.88 -48.98 -16.47
N LYS A 370 10.20 -48.13 -17.46
CA LYS A 370 10.93 -48.50 -18.68
C LYS A 370 12.34 -49.00 -18.37
N ASN A 371 12.98 -48.46 -17.32
CA ASN A 371 14.29 -48.90 -16.84
C ASN A 371 14.23 -50.16 -15.95
N ASN A 372 13.05 -50.78 -15.77
CA ASN A 372 12.85 -52.02 -14.99
C ASN A 372 13.20 -51.90 -13.49
N PHE A 373 13.00 -50.70 -12.91
CA PHE A 373 13.17 -50.42 -11.48
C PHE A 373 11.86 -50.41 -10.68
N ILE A 374 10.72 -50.57 -11.37
CA ILE A 374 9.40 -50.70 -10.75
C ILE A 374 8.84 -52.10 -11.08
N TYR A 375 8.37 -52.82 -10.07
CA TYR A 375 7.71 -54.12 -10.24
C TYR A 375 6.51 -54.25 -9.30
N LYS A 376 5.56 -55.14 -9.63
CA LYS A 376 4.40 -55.40 -8.77
C LYS A 376 4.69 -56.53 -7.80
N GLY A 377 4.32 -56.39 -6.54
CA GLY A 377 4.53 -57.42 -5.52
C GLY A 377 3.55 -57.28 -4.36
N LYS A 378 3.43 -58.36 -3.57
CA LYS A 378 2.69 -58.33 -2.31
C LYS A 378 3.58 -57.71 -1.25
N TYR A 379 3.13 -56.60 -0.68
CA TYR A 379 3.80 -55.91 0.41
C TYR A 379 2.98 -56.08 1.68
N SER A 380 3.60 -56.66 2.71
CA SER A 380 2.99 -56.85 4.03
C SER A 380 3.84 -56.18 5.09
N GLY A 381 3.24 -55.33 5.92
CA GLY A 381 3.96 -54.66 7.00
C GLY A 381 3.07 -53.80 7.88
N TRP A 382 3.63 -53.31 8.98
CA TRP A 382 2.96 -52.39 9.89
C TRP A 382 2.91 -50.99 9.28
N TYR A 383 1.72 -50.43 9.10
CA TYR A 383 1.49 -49.11 8.53
C TYR A 383 1.07 -48.11 9.60
N CYS A 384 1.67 -46.92 9.59
CA CYS A 384 1.26 -45.80 10.41
C CYS A 384 0.59 -44.72 9.55
N SER A 385 -0.72 -44.51 9.71
CA SER A 385 -1.45 -43.47 8.95
C SER A 385 -1.06 -42.04 9.35
N ALA A 386 -0.56 -41.83 10.59
CA ALA A 386 -0.12 -40.51 11.03
C ALA A 386 1.21 -40.06 10.38
N ASP A 387 2.08 -41.03 10.12
CA ASP A 387 3.42 -40.85 9.54
C ASP A 387 3.47 -41.21 8.03
N GLU A 388 2.37 -41.75 7.49
CA GLU A 388 2.20 -42.22 6.10
C GLU A 388 3.33 -43.18 5.65
N CYS A 389 3.82 -44.01 6.57
CA CYS A 389 5.01 -44.83 6.39
C CYS A 389 4.81 -46.24 6.93
N PHE A 390 5.47 -47.21 6.29
CA PHE A 390 5.62 -48.56 6.83
C PHE A 390 6.76 -48.63 7.84
N TYR A 391 6.60 -49.49 8.85
CA TYR A 391 7.54 -49.74 9.94
C TYR A 391 7.89 -51.23 10.00
N ASN A 392 9.14 -51.52 10.34
CA ASN A 392 9.54 -52.87 10.70
C ASN A 392 9.05 -53.18 12.12
N GLU A 393 8.86 -54.47 12.41
CA GLU A 393 8.38 -54.91 13.73
C GLU A 393 9.37 -54.54 14.87
N SER A 394 10.66 -54.44 14.56
CA SER A 394 11.71 -53.98 15.48
C SER A 394 11.60 -52.52 15.90
N ASP A 395 10.85 -51.71 15.14
CA ASP A 395 10.76 -50.25 15.33
C ASP A 395 9.49 -49.86 16.13
N LEU A 396 8.75 -50.85 16.63
CA LEU A 396 7.48 -50.68 17.32
C LEU A 396 7.61 -51.04 18.80
N CYS A 397 6.80 -50.38 19.62
CA CYS A 397 6.64 -50.66 21.04
C CYS A 397 5.28 -51.33 21.28
N ASP A 398 5.25 -52.36 22.12
CA ASP A 398 4.01 -52.95 22.61
C ASP A 398 3.40 -52.03 23.68
N ASP A 399 2.17 -51.56 23.46
CA ASP A 399 1.41 -50.80 24.46
C ASP A 399 0.48 -51.77 25.22
N GLU A 400 0.90 -52.16 26.43
CA GLU A 400 0.13 -53.05 27.31
C GLU A 400 -1.24 -52.48 27.70
N THR A 401 -1.45 -51.17 27.59
CA THR A 401 -2.72 -50.52 27.97
C THR A 401 -3.77 -50.47 26.87
N LYS A 402 -3.38 -50.61 25.59
CA LYS A 402 -4.28 -50.45 24.43
C LYS A 402 -4.41 -51.69 23.54
N SER A 403 -3.72 -52.79 23.86
CA SER A 403 -3.73 -54.02 23.04
C SER A 403 -3.39 -53.76 21.56
N CYS A 404 -2.52 -52.78 21.28
CA CYS A 404 -2.10 -52.40 19.93
C CYS A 404 -0.61 -52.04 19.90
N LYS A 405 0.04 -52.22 18.74
CA LYS A 405 1.43 -51.79 18.54
C LYS A 405 1.49 -50.29 18.24
N THR A 406 2.54 -49.62 18.73
CA THR A 406 2.74 -48.18 18.54
C THR A 406 4.14 -47.85 18.01
N THR A 407 4.29 -46.73 17.32
CA THR A 407 5.62 -46.18 16.96
C THR A 407 6.31 -45.61 18.20
N THR A 408 7.61 -45.36 18.12
CA THR A 408 8.38 -44.65 19.17
C THR A 408 7.83 -43.27 19.55
N ASN A 409 6.98 -42.68 18.70
CA ASN A 409 6.29 -41.40 18.94
C ASN A 409 4.85 -41.59 19.49
N GLY A 410 4.43 -42.83 19.78
CA GLY A 410 3.12 -43.15 20.36
C GLY A 410 1.96 -43.23 19.35
N HIS A 411 2.23 -43.27 18.04
CA HIS A 411 1.19 -43.44 17.03
C HIS A 411 0.82 -44.92 16.86
N THR A 412 -0.46 -45.25 16.74
CA THR A 412 -0.94 -46.63 16.51
C THR A 412 -0.62 -47.09 15.09
N VAL A 413 -0.24 -48.37 14.93
CA VAL A 413 0.01 -49.00 13.64
C VAL A 413 -0.94 -50.17 13.35
N GLU A 414 -1.18 -50.43 12.08
CA GLU A 414 -2.03 -51.55 11.60
C GLU A 414 -1.26 -52.48 10.66
N TRP A 415 -1.52 -53.79 10.72
CA TRP A 415 -0.90 -54.74 9.79
C TRP A 415 -1.66 -54.74 8.47
N VAL A 416 -0.99 -54.37 7.38
CA VAL A 416 -1.59 -54.24 6.05
C VAL A 416 -0.91 -55.20 5.09
N VAL A 417 -1.70 -55.90 4.27
CA VAL A 417 -1.23 -56.75 3.16
C VAL A 417 -1.88 -56.26 1.87
N GLU A 418 -1.09 -55.66 0.99
CA GLU A 418 -1.56 -55.07 -0.26
C GLU A 418 -0.68 -55.51 -1.43
N GLU A 419 -1.27 -55.64 -2.62
CA GLU A 419 -0.50 -55.74 -3.85
C GLU A 419 -0.18 -54.31 -4.35
N ASN A 420 1.10 -53.94 -4.27
CA ASN A 420 1.57 -52.59 -4.59
C ASN A 420 2.70 -52.66 -5.62
N TYR A 421 2.97 -51.53 -6.28
CA TYR A 421 4.20 -51.33 -7.04
C TYR A 421 5.33 -51.01 -6.06
N LEU A 422 6.43 -51.76 -6.16
CA LEU A 422 7.65 -51.56 -5.41
C LEU A 422 8.73 -50.96 -6.30
N PHE A 423 9.50 -50.05 -5.70
CA PHE A 423 10.75 -49.54 -6.25
C PHE A 423 11.91 -50.36 -5.71
N LYS A 424 12.82 -50.76 -6.61
CA LYS A 424 14.03 -51.52 -6.31
C LYS A 424 15.10 -50.70 -5.59
N LEU A 425 14.76 -50.15 -4.44
CA LEU A 425 15.64 -49.31 -3.63
C LEU A 425 16.94 -50.05 -3.27
N SER A 426 16.86 -51.36 -3.01
CA SER A 426 18.00 -52.19 -2.63
C SER A 426 19.15 -52.19 -3.64
N GLU A 427 18.86 -52.06 -4.94
CA GLU A 427 19.88 -52.02 -6.00
C GLU A 427 20.78 -50.76 -5.92
N PHE A 428 20.29 -49.67 -5.30
CA PHE A 428 20.98 -48.38 -5.24
C PHE A 428 21.62 -48.08 -3.88
N LEU A 429 21.31 -48.86 -2.83
CA LEU A 429 21.84 -48.61 -1.47
C LEU A 429 23.38 -48.51 -1.42
N PRO A 430 24.16 -49.38 -2.11
CA PRO A 430 25.62 -49.29 -2.09
C PRO A 430 26.16 -47.99 -2.72
N GLU A 431 25.55 -47.54 -3.81
CA GLU A 431 25.95 -46.31 -4.51
C GLU A 431 25.60 -45.07 -3.67
N ILE A 432 24.45 -45.09 -3.01
CA ILE A 432 24.04 -44.01 -2.08
C ILE A 432 24.95 -43.97 -0.86
N GLU A 433 25.28 -45.12 -0.26
CA GLU A 433 26.21 -45.17 0.87
C GLU A 433 27.58 -44.58 0.48
N HIS A 434 28.08 -44.94 -0.71
CA HIS A 434 29.32 -44.37 -1.24
C HIS A 434 29.22 -42.86 -1.46
N TRP A 435 28.15 -42.37 -2.08
CA TRP A 435 27.93 -40.95 -2.32
C TRP A 435 27.84 -40.15 -1.02
N LEU A 436 27.08 -40.64 -0.03
CA LEU A 436 26.95 -40.00 1.30
C LEU A 436 28.30 -39.88 2.02
N GLN A 437 29.17 -40.88 1.89
CA GLN A 437 30.49 -40.89 2.55
C GLN A 437 31.54 -40.03 1.84
N THR A 438 31.40 -39.76 0.54
CA THR A 438 32.44 -39.11 -0.27
C THR A 438 32.15 -37.65 -0.66
N SER A 439 30.88 -37.21 -0.62
CA SER A 439 30.46 -35.93 -1.21
C SER A 439 30.28 -34.77 -0.23
N ASP A 440 30.37 -35.01 1.08
CA ASP A 440 30.05 -34.02 2.14
C ASP A 440 28.65 -33.36 1.97
N VAL A 441 27.72 -34.10 1.35
CA VAL A 441 26.41 -33.59 0.94
C VAL A 441 25.52 -33.18 2.11
N ILE A 442 25.56 -33.89 3.24
CA ILE A 442 24.71 -33.59 4.41
C ILE A 442 25.41 -32.60 5.32
N GLN A 443 24.80 -31.43 5.50
CA GLN A 443 25.25 -30.42 6.46
C GLN A 443 24.16 -30.11 7.49
N PRO A 444 24.49 -30.00 8.80
CA PRO A 444 25.78 -30.33 9.40
C PRO A 444 26.07 -31.85 9.41
N SER A 445 27.35 -32.22 9.36
CA SER A 445 27.83 -33.60 9.23
C SER A 445 27.40 -34.56 10.36
N GLN A 446 26.97 -34.04 11.51
CA GLN A 446 26.45 -34.86 12.63
C GLN A 446 25.22 -35.71 12.25
N TYR A 447 24.48 -35.34 11.21
CA TYR A 447 23.30 -36.09 10.76
C TYR A 447 23.67 -37.28 9.87
N LEU A 448 24.91 -37.33 9.34
CA LEU A 448 25.37 -38.38 8.44
C LEU A 448 25.32 -39.78 9.08
N PRO A 449 25.85 -40.02 10.30
CA PRO A 449 25.82 -41.36 10.90
C PRO A 449 24.40 -41.90 11.07
N PHE A 450 23.42 -41.03 11.34
CA PHE A 450 22.01 -41.42 11.48
C PHE A 450 21.44 -41.95 10.16
N VAL A 451 21.71 -41.26 9.04
CA VAL A 451 21.25 -41.68 7.72
C VAL A 451 21.93 -42.97 7.27
N ILE A 452 23.24 -43.10 7.51
CA ILE A 452 23.99 -44.32 7.19
C ILE A 452 23.44 -45.53 7.96
N ASN A 453 23.06 -45.35 9.22
CA ASN A 453 22.45 -46.43 10.00
C ASN A 453 21.06 -46.80 9.46
N GLN A 454 20.24 -45.82 9.07
CA GLN A 454 18.94 -46.08 8.46
C GLN A 454 19.06 -46.81 7.12
N LEU A 455 20.04 -46.42 6.29
CA LEU A 455 20.29 -47.00 4.97
C LEU A 455 20.48 -48.53 5.04
N LYS A 456 21.22 -49.01 6.06
CA LYS A 456 21.53 -50.44 6.25
C LYS A 456 20.33 -51.32 6.58
N GLN A 457 19.20 -50.72 6.94
CA GLN A 457 17.99 -51.43 7.36
C GLN A 457 16.88 -51.40 6.30
N LEU A 458 17.13 -50.75 5.16
CA LEU A 458 16.12 -50.56 4.12
C LEU A 458 16.12 -51.71 3.11
N SER A 459 14.92 -52.03 2.65
CA SER A 459 14.63 -52.94 1.55
C SER A 459 13.88 -52.19 0.44
N ASP A 460 13.41 -52.91 -0.58
CA ASP A 460 12.58 -52.34 -1.62
C ASP A 460 11.31 -51.68 -1.05
N VAL A 461 10.98 -50.50 -1.56
CA VAL A 461 9.96 -49.62 -0.97
C VAL A 461 8.71 -49.60 -1.82
N SER A 462 7.55 -49.70 -1.18
CA SER A 462 6.26 -49.56 -1.86
C SER A 462 6.02 -48.11 -2.29
N ILE A 463 5.88 -47.88 -3.60
CA ILE A 463 5.66 -46.57 -4.24
C ILE A 463 4.24 -46.40 -4.82
N SER A 464 3.33 -47.34 -4.57
CA SER A 464 1.89 -47.16 -4.80
C SER A 464 1.07 -47.63 -3.61
N ARG A 465 -0.23 -47.30 -3.61
CA ARG A 465 -1.23 -47.75 -2.65
C ARG A 465 -2.50 -48.16 -3.39
N ASP A 466 -3.25 -49.09 -2.81
CA ASP A 466 -4.60 -49.41 -3.30
C ASP A 466 -5.49 -48.17 -3.25
N ARG A 467 -6.14 -47.85 -4.38
CA ARG A 467 -6.96 -46.65 -4.52
C ARG A 467 -8.24 -46.68 -3.67
N GLN A 468 -8.72 -47.87 -3.29
CA GLN A 468 -9.83 -47.99 -2.35
C GLN A 468 -9.46 -47.48 -0.94
N ARG A 469 -8.17 -47.58 -0.58
CA ARG A 469 -7.66 -47.06 0.70
C ARG A 469 -7.22 -45.60 0.60
N LEU A 470 -6.60 -45.22 -0.52
CA LEU A 470 -6.13 -43.86 -0.76
C LEU A 470 -6.66 -43.34 -2.10
N SER A 471 -7.77 -42.60 -2.02
CA SER A 471 -8.43 -42.04 -3.21
C SER A 471 -7.79 -40.72 -3.67
N TRP A 472 -7.26 -39.95 -2.72
CA TRP A 472 -6.70 -38.62 -2.95
C TRP A 472 -5.21 -38.63 -3.27
N GLY A 473 -4.87 -38.78 -4.56
CA GLY A 473 -3.52 -38.73 -5.08
C GLY A 473 -3.43 -38.95 -6.60
N ILE A 474 -2.21 -38.94 -7.13
CA ILE A 474 -1.96 -39.13 -8.57
C ILE A 474 -2.12 -40.61 -8.93
N PRO A 475 -2.95 -40.99 -9.92
CA PRO A 475 -3.10 -42.38 -10.32
C PRO A 475 -1.84 -42.92 -11.01
N VAL A 476 -1.54 -44.20 -10.82
CA VAL A 476 -0.45 -44.87 -11.53
C VAL A 476 -0.75 -44.90 -13.05
N PRO A 477 0.20 -44.53 -13.93
CA PRO A 477 0.03 -44.64 -15.37
C PRO A 477 -0.35 -46.07 -15.78
N ASP A 478 -1.39 -46.19 -16.61
CA ASP A 478 -1.96 -47.46 -17.10
C ASP A 478 -2.58 -48.39 -16.02
N ASP A 479 -2.67 -47.97 -14.75
CA ASP A 479 -3.30 -48.74 -13.68
C ASP A 479 -4.10 -47.84 -12.71
N CYS A 480 -5.36 -47.56 -13.07
CA CYS A 480 -6.23 -46.70 -12.28
C CYS A 480 -6.67 -47.30 -10.93
N SER A 481 -6.35 -48.57 -10.65
CA SER A 481 -6.65 -49.22 -9.36
C SER A 481 -5.65 -48.83 -8.27
N GLN A 482 -4.55 -48.18 -8.65
CA GLN A 482 -3.45 -47.82 -7.78
C GLN A 482 -3.20 -46.31 -7.79
N THR A 483 -2.88 -45.77 -6.61
CA THR A 483 -2.50 -44.37 -6.39
C THR A 483 -1.00 -44.30 -6.09
N ILE A 484 -0.27 -43.38 -6.73
CA ILE A 484 1.15 -43.15 -6.49
C ILE A 484 1.36 -42.70 -5.03
N TYR A 485 2.40 -43.23 -4.40
CA TYR A 485 2.76 -42.89 -3.04
C TYR A 485 3.15 -41.42 -2.90
N VAL A 486 2.61 -40.75 -1.89
CA VAL A 486 2.79 -39.30 -1.67
C VAL A 486 4.25 -38.86 -1.64
N TRP A 487 5.18 -39.64 -1.08
CA TRP A 487 6.60 -39.25 -1.10
C TRP A 487 7.26 -39.36 -2.47
N PHE A 488 6.79 -40.27 -3.34
CA PHE A 488 7.27 -40.35 -4.72
C PHE A 488 6.85 -39.09 -5.48
N ASP A 489 5.56 -38.75 -5.38
CA ASP A 489 4.94 -37.55 -5.93
C ASP A 489 5.66 -36.28 -5.42
N ALA A 490 5.67 -36.10 -4.09
CA ALA A 490 6.24 -34.94 -3.44
C ALA A 490 7.70 -34.71 -3.82
N LEU A 491 8.57 -35.72 -3.89
CA LEU A 491 9.98 -35.53 -4.24
C LEU A 491 10.20 -35.05 -5.69
N VAL A 492 9.30 -35.40 -6.62
CA VAL A 492 9.37 -34.96 -8.03
C VAL A 492 9.07 -33.46 -8.19
N ASN A 493 8.59 -32.78 -7.14
CA ASN A 493 8.31 -31.34 -7.19
C ASN A 493 9.58 -30.54 -7.60
N TYR A 494 10.75 -30.97 -7.12
CA TYR A 494 12.01 -30.30 -7.41
C TYR A 494 12.36 -30.35 -8.90
N LEU A 495 12.12 -31.50 -9.56
CA LEU A 495 12.28 -31.64 -11.00
C LEU A 495 11.24 -30.81 -11.77
N THR A 496 10.00 -30.78 -11.27
CA THR A 496 8.89 -30.01 -11.87
C THR A 496 9.23 -28.52 -11.94
N VAL A 497 9.71 -27.96 -10.82
CA VAL A 497 10.12 -26.55 -10.74
C VAL A 497 11.35 -26.27 -11.60
N ALA A 498 12.27 -27.23 -11.72
CA ALA A 498 13.38 -27.14 -12.66
C ALA A 498 12.95 -27.17 -14.13
N GLY A 499 11.72 -27.59 -14.45
CA GLY A 499 11.15 -27.57 -15.82
C GLY A 499 10.95 -28.95 -16.45
N TYR A 500 11.09 -30.04 -15.69
CA TYR A 500 10.76 -31.40 -16.13
C TYR A 500 9.25 -31.49 -16.46
N PRO A 501 8.81 -32.33 -17.42
CA PRO A 501 9.59 -33.17 -18.34
C PRO A 501 10.20 -32.43 -19.54
N GLY A 502 10.06 -31.11 -19.60
CA GLY A 502 10.65 -30.28 -20.64
C GLY A 502 12.14 -30.01 -20.43
N LYS A 503 12.63 -28.93 -21.05
CA LYS A 503 14.02 -28.49 -20.90
C LYS A 503 14.23 -27.94 -19.49
N LEU A 504 15.13 -28.56 -18.74
CA LEU A 504 15.50 -28.10 -17.40
C LEU A 504 16.19 -26.73 -17.46
N SER A 505 15.70 -25.79 -16.66
CA SER A 505 16.25 -24.46 -16.48
C SER A 505 17.51 -24.47 -15.60
N ARG A 506 17.52 -25.32 -14.56
CA ARG A 506 18.65 -25.58 -13.66
C ARG A 506 18.47 -26.92 -12.93
N TRP A 507 19.45 -27.80 -13.04
CA TRP A 507 19.54 -29.05 -12.27
C TRP A 507 21.01 -29.47 -12.13
N PRO A 508 21.43 -30.08 -11.01
CA PRO A 508 20.67 -30.32 -9.78
C PRO A 508 20.52 -29.06 -8.90
N PRO A 509 19.66 -29.09 -7.87
CA PRO A 509 19.63 -28.07 -6.82
C PRO A 509 21.00 -27.94 -6.16
N ASP A 510 21.40 -26.70 -5.91
CA ASP A 510 22.61 -26.38 -5.16
C ASP A 510 22.44 -26.69 -3.68
N CYS A 511 21.23 -26.52 -3.13
CA CYS A 511 20.92 -26.93 -1.77
C CYS A 511 19.43 -27.28 -1.56
N HIS A 512 19.17 -28.40 -0.89
CA HIS A 512 17.86 -28.72 -0.30
C HIS A 512 17.88 -28.41 1.19
N ILE A 513 17.04 -27.47 1.63
CA ILE A 513 16.87 -27.15 3.05
C ILE A 513 15.70 -27.96 3.60
N ILE A 514 15.95 -28.75 4.64
CA ILE A 514 14.96 -29.67 5.22
C ILE A 514 15.07 -29.77 6.75
N GLY A 515 13.97 -30.17 7.39
CA GLY A 515 14.00 -30.61 8.78
C GLY A 515 14.55 -32.04 8.94
N LYS A 516 15.11 -32.34 10.11
CA LYS A 516 15.68 -33.67 10.43
C LYS A 516 14.71 -34.85 10.30
N ASP A 517 13.41 -34.59 10.39
CA ASP A 517 12.33 -35.58 10.30
C ASP A 517 12.16 -36.18 8.90
N ILE A 518 12.55 -35.45 7.86
CA ILE A 518 12.37 -35.88 6.46
C ILE A 518 13.68 -36.20 5.75
N LEU A 519 14.78 -36.30 6.50
CA LEU A 519 16.13 -36.52 5.98
C LEU A 519 16.26 -37.84 5.22
N LYS A 520 15.66 -38.94 5.72
CA LYS A 520 15.72 -40.26 5.04
C LYS A 520 15.17 -40.21 3.61
N PHE A 521 14.13 -39.41 3.37
CA PHE A 521 13.52 -39.30 2.05
C PHE A 521 14.41 -38.53 1.08
N HIS A 522 15.09 -37.48 1.56
CA HIS A 522 15.93 -36.62 0.73
C HIS A 522 17.36 -37.16 0.53
N ALA A 523 17.86 -37.95 1.48
CA ALA A 523 19.22 -38.50 1.46
C ALA A 523 19.30 -39.95 0.95
N ILE A 524 18.19 -40.69 0.94
CA ILE A 524 18.15 -42.10 0.49
C ILE A 524 17.16 -42.30 -0.65
N LEU A 525 15.86 -42.10 -0.41
CA LEU A 525 14.84 -42.40 -1.41
C LEU A 525 15.01 -41.53 -2.67
N TRP A 526 15.17 -40.22 -2.49
CA TRP A 526 15.28 -39.29 -3.62
C TRP A 526 16.51 -39.55 -4.49
N PRO A 527 17.74 -39.67 -3.94
CA PRO A 527 18.92 -40.02 -4.72
C PRO A 527 18.78 -41.35 -5.45
N ALA A 528 18.20 -42.39 -4.83
CA ALA A 528 17.96 -43.66 -5.50
C ALA A 528 17.08 -43.50 -6.73
N MET A 529 15.98 -42.75 -6.61
CA MET A 529 15.08 -42.49 -7.73
C MET A 529 15.76 -41.66 -8.82
N LEU A 530 16.60 -40.70 -8.46
CA LEU A 530 17.37 -39.90 -9.42
C LEU A 530 18.39 -40.77 -10.18
N LEU A 531 19.15 -41.64 -9.49
CA LEU A 531 20.08 -42.58 -10.12
C LEU A 531 19.35 -43.53 -11.08
N ALA A 532 18.22 -44.08 -10.65
CA ALA A 532 17.37 -44.95 -11.47
C ALA A 532 16.83 -44.26 -12.73
N ALA A 533 16.63 -42.93 -12.68
CA ALA A 533 16.23 -42.09 -13.81
C ALA A 533 17.41 -41.39 -14.51
N ASN A 534 18.66 -41.72 -14.15
CA ASN A 534 19.90 -41.16 -14.68
C ASN A 534 20.00 -39.62 -14.57
N PHE A 535 19.58 -39.07 -13.42
CA PHE A 535 19.73 -37.66 -13.07
C PHE A 535 20.91 -37.42 -12.12
N PRO A 536 21.62 -36.28 -12.26
CA PRO A 536 22.58 -35.83 -11.27
C PRO A 536 21.94 -35.66 -9.88
N LEU A 537 22.68 -36.04 -8.84
CA LEU A 537 22.26 -35.91 -7.45
C LEU A 537 22.36 -34.47 -6.92
N PRO A 538 21.60 -34.10 -5.86
CA PRO A 538 21.71 -32.80 -5.21
C PRO A 538 23.13 -32.53 -4.72
N LYS A 539 23.58 -31.27 -4.78
CA LYS A 539 24.94 -30.92 -4.32
C LYS A 539 25.06 -30.87 -2.80
N GLN A 540 23.99 -30.46 -2.13
CA GLN A 540 23.95 -30.33 -0.68
C GLN A 540 22.53 -30.54 -0.15
N ILE A 541 22.44 -31.12 1.04
CA ILE A 541 21.23 -31.26 1.85
C ILE A 541 21.52 -30.59 3.20
N TYR A 542 20.92 -29.44 3.43
CA TYR A 542 21.02 -28.72 4.69
C TYR A 542 19.89 -29.15 5.62
N CYS A 543 20.26 -29.86 6.68
CA CYS A 543 19.35 -30.41 7.67
C CYS A 543 19.39 -29.58 8.96
N HIS A 544 18.23 -29.16 9.45
CA HIS A 544 18.12 -28.38 10.69
C HIS A 544 17.27 -29.07 11.77
N GLY A 545 17.54 -28.70 13.03
CA GLY A 545 16.73 -29.05 14.20
C GLY A 545 15.33 -28.42 14.20
N HIS A 546 14.49 -28.87 15.12
CA HIS A 546 13.12 -28.38 15.28
C HIS A 546 13.05 -27.22 16.28
N TRP A 547 12.03 -26.38 16.13
CA TRP A 547 11.65 -25.43 17.18
C TRP A 547 10.71 -26.09 18.18
N LEU A 548 11.01 -25.91 19.46
CA LEU A 548 10.20 -26.27 20.61
C LEU A 548 9.48 -25.01 21.12
N SER A 549 8.31 -25.18 21.74
CA SER A 549 7.62 -24.11 22.48
C SER A 549 7.77 -24.40 23.96
N ASP A 550 8.43 -23.51 24.69
CA ASP A 550 8.68 -23.65 26.14
C ASP A 550 9.27 -25.02 26.54
N GLY A 551 10.20 -25.52 25.73
CA GLY A 551 10.91 -26.79 25.93
C GLY A 551 10.14 -28.02 25.44
N VAL A 552 8.91 -27.85 24.94
CA VAL A 552 8.05 -28.95 24.49
C VAL A 552 7.91 -28.93 22.97
N LYS A 553 7.96 -30.13 22.36
CA LYS A 553 7.74 -30.27 20.91
C LYS A 553 6.36 -29.72 20.54
N MET A 554 6.31 -28.86 19.52
CA MET A 554 5.04 -28.32 19.02
C MET A 554 4.17 -29.46 18.46
N SER A 555 2.93 -29.55 18.93
CA SER A 555 1.93 -30.45 18.38
C SER A 555 0.52 -29.89 18.56
N LYS A 556 -0.35 -30.18 17.59
CA LYS A 556 -1.76 -29.75 17.64
C LYS A 556 -2.52 -30.36 18.81
N SER A 557 -2.22 -31.61 19.15
CA SER A 557 -2.86 -32.32 20.26
C SER A 557 -2.55 -31.70 21.62
N LEU A 558 -1.36 -31.09 21.78
CA LEU A 558 -0.98 -30.37 23.00
C LEU A 558 -1.40 -28.89 22.99
N GLY A 559 -1.90 -28.37 21.86
CA GLY A 559 -2.31 -26.97 21.72
C GLY A 559 -1.15 -25.96 21.81
N ASN A 560 0.10 -26.40 21.77
CA ASN A 560 1.30 -25.57 21.93
C ASN A 560 1.93 -25.15 20.59
N VAL A 561 1.15 -25.13 19.50
CA VAL A 561 1.63 -24.71 18.18
C VAL A 561 1.71 -23.19 18.15
N VAL A 562 2.89 -22.66 17.84
CA VAL A 562 3.12 -21.22 17.74
C VAL A 562 2.75 -20.73 16.33
N ASP A 563 1.74 -19.87 16.24
CA ASP A 563 1.35 -19.17 15.02
C ASP A 563 2.28 -17.96 14.79
N PRO A 564 3.11 -17.96 13.73
CA PRO A 564 4.05 -16.87 13.48
C PRO A 564 3.36 -15.54 13.20
N THR A 565 2.16 -15.54 12.62
CA THR A 565 1.41 -14.31 12.32
C THR A 565 0.95 -13.64 13.60
N PHE A 566 0.54 -14.43 14.58
CA PHE A 566 0.13 -13.94 15.89
C PHE A 566 1.32 -13.36 16.66
N GLU A 567 2.43 -14.11 16.74
CA GLU A 567 3.65 -13.62 17.43
C GLU A 567 4.24 -12.35 16.78
N ALA A 568 4.13 -12.24 15.45
CA ALA A 568 4.56 -11.04 14.73
C ALA A 568 3.76 -9.77 15.08
N GLN A 569 2.57 -9.87 15.68
CA GLN A 569 1.85 -8.68 16.16
C GLN A 569 2.58 -8.01 17.34
N GLN A 570 3.27 -8.80 18.16
CA GLN A 570 4.05 -8.32 19.30
C GLN A 570 5.50 -8.02 18.92
N LEU A 571 6.11 -8.87 18.07
CA LEU A 571 7.54 -8.83 17.76
C LEU A 571 7.87 -8.13 16.44
N THR A 572 6.87 -7.83 15.60
CA THR A 572 6.99 -7.54 14.16
C THR A 572 7.47 -8.74 13.34
N CYS A 573 7.14 -8.77 12.04
CA CYS A 573 7.61 -9.83 11.14
C CYS A 573 9.14 -9.85 11.04
N GLN A 574 9.78 -8.67 10.89
CA GLN A 574 11.25 -8.55 10.81
C GLN A 574 11.94 -8.94 12.12
N GLY A 575 11.35 -8.60 13.27
CA GLY A 575 11.86 -9.04 14.57
C GLY A 575 11.82 -10.56 14.72
N LEU A 576 10.72 -11.21 14.34
CA LEU A 576 10.65 -12.67 14.39
C LEU A 576 11.60 -13.34 13.38
N ARG A 577 11.81 -12.76 12.18
CA ARG A 577 12.85 -13.21 11.23
C ARG A 577 14.24 -13.20 11.87
N TYR A 578 14.58 -12.06 12.47
CA TYR A 578 15.84 -11.88 13.17
C TYR A 578 16.02 -12.95 14.25
N PHE A 579 15.03 -13.07 15.14
CA PHE A 579 15.08 -14.03 16.25
C PHE A 579 15.32 -15.47 15.77
N LEU A 580 14.55 -15.93 14.78
CA LEU A 580 14.65 -17.30 14.29
C LEU A 580 16.00 -17.60 13.63
N LEU A 581 16.55 -16.66 12.84
CA LEU A 581 17.87 -16.84 12.22
C LEU A 581 19.02 -16.62 13.21
N ARG A 582 18.81 -15.81 14.24
CA ARG A 582 19.78 -15.49 15.29
C ARG A 582 19.91 -16.58 16.34
N GLN A 583 18.80 -17.16 16.77
CA GLN A 583 18.75 -18.18 17.82
C GLN A 583 18.64 -19.60 17.27
N GLY A 584 18.22 -19.75 16.01
CA GLY A 584 18.20 -21.03 15.33
C GLY A 584 19.61 -21.52 15.02
N VAL A 585 19.97 -22.66 15.61
CA VAL A 585 21.21 -23.38 15.32
C VAL A 585 20.85 -24.68 14.64
N PRO A 586 21.47 -25.07 13.51
CA PRO A 586 21.08 -26.27 12.79
C PRO A 586 21.38 -27.56 13.56
N THR A 587 22.34 -27.54 14.50
CA THR A 587 22.83 -28.75 15.16
C THR A 587 21.94 -29.27 16.29
N SER A 588 21.00 -28.48 16.78
CA SER A 588 20.15 -28.84 17.92
C SER A 588 18.76 -28.26 17.76
N ASP A 589 17.82 -28.75 18.56
CA ASP A 589 16.49 -28.16 18.61
C ASP A 589 16.56 -26.80 19.33
N GLY A 590 15.89 -25.80 18.75
CA GLY A 590 15.81 -24.44 19.29
C GLY A 590 14.58 -24.27 20.17
N ASN A 591 14.64 -23.44 21.20
CA ASN A 591 13.49 -23.14 22.04
C ASN A 591 12.92 -21.74 21.76
N TYR A 592 11.61 -21.68 21.51
CA TYR A 592 10.86 -20.44 21.39
C TYR A 592 10.13 -20.12 22.69
N SER A 593 10.25 -18.88 23.15
CA SER A 593 9.33 -18.25 24.08
C SER A 593 9.28 -16.74 23.79
N THR A 594 8.09 -16.15 23.87
CA THR A 594 7.90 -14.72 23.60
C THR A 594 8.80 -13.82 24.46
N PRO A 595 8.99 -14.07 25.78
CA PRO A 595 9.90 -13.25 26.60
C PRO A 595 11.36 -13.31 26.13
N LEU A 596 11.85 -14.49 25.73
CA LEU A 596 13.21 -14.63 25.20
C LEU A 596 13.36 -13.86 23.88
N ALA A 597 12.35 -13.92 23.02
CA ALA A 597 12.35 -13.18 21.77
C ALA A 597 12.38 -11.67 21.99
N ILE A 598 11.53 -11.13 22.87
CA ILE A 598 11.54 -9.71 23.24
C ILE A 598 12.91 -9.30 23.78
N SER A 599 13.49 -10.09 24.69
CA SER A 599 14.81 -9.79 25.26
C SER A 599 15.89 -9.68 24.19
N VAL A 600 15.99 -10.65 23.28
CA VAL A 600 17.00 -10.65 22.21
C VAL A 600 16.83 -9.46 21.28
N LEU A 601 15.59 -9.13 20.90
CA LEU A 601 15.31 -8.00 20.01
C LEU A 601 15.63 -6.66 20.68
N ASN A 602 15.26 -6.51 21.96
CA ASN A 602 15.58 -5.33 22.74
C ASN A 602 17.10 -5.14 22.89
N ASP A 603 17.83 -6.21 23.21
CA ASP A 603 19.27 -6.13 23.44
C ASP A 603 20.07 -5.85 22.15
N GLU A 604 19.72 -6.52 21.06
CA GLU A 604 20.52 -6.50 19.83
C GLU A 604 20.04 -5.46 18.83
N LEU A 605 18.76 -5.47 18.43
CA LEU A 605 18.27 -4.54 17.41
C LEU A 605 18.09 -3.13 17.97
N ALA A 606 17.52 -3.04 19.16
CA ALA A 606 17.14 -1.79 19.79
C ALA A 606 18.32 -1.11 20.51
N ASN A 607 18.86 -1.78 21.55
CA ASN A 607 19.88 -1.22 22.44
C ASN A 607 21.29 -1.18 21.83
N SER A 608 21.57 -2.04 20.85
CA SER A 608 22.89 -2.08 20.20
C SER A 608 22.87 -1.35 18.86
N ILE A 609 22.12 -1.83 17.86
CA ILE A 609 22.09 -1.21 16.52
C ILE A 609 21.34 0.14 16.55
N GLY A 610 20.09 0.13 17.02
CA GLY A 610 19.21 1.31 17.08
C GLY A 610 19.81 2.45 17.90
N ASN A 611 20.40 2.13 19.05
CA ASN A 611 21.12 3.10 19.87
C ASN A 611 22.33 3.71 19.15
N LEU A 612 23.18 2.87 18.53
CA LEU A 612 24.39 3.34 17.84
C LEU A 612 24.04 4.28 16.69
N ILE A 613 23.06 3.91 15.85
CA ILE A 613 22.63 4.76 14.74
C ILE A 613 22.00 6.06 15.24
N ASN A 614 21.13 6.03 16.24
CA ASN A 614 20.51 7.24 16.78
C ASN A 614 21.55 8.20 17.38
N ARG A 615 22.53 7.67 18.12
CA ARG A 615 23.56 8.49 18.77
C ARG A 615 24.52 9.12 17.76
N THR A 616 24.91 8.37 16.74
CA THR A 616 25.96 8.80 15.78
C THR A 616 25.42 9.59 14.60
N THR A 617 24.11 9.51 14.30
CA THR A 617 23.45 10.30 13.24
C THR A 617 22.74 11.54 13.76
N SER A 618 22.94 11.89 15.04
CA SER A 618 22.36 13.09 15.65
C SER A 618 22.87 14.35 14.96
N SER A 619 21.96 15.25 14.58
CA SER A 619 22.30 16.56 14.00
C SER A 619 23.18 17.44 14.91
N ARG A 620 23.26 17.12 16.21
CA ARG A 620 24.16 17.79 17.16
C ARG A 620 25.62 17.36 17.05
N LEU A 621 25.91 16.21 16.45
CA LEU A 621 27.26 15.68 16.25
C LEU A 621 27.77 15.93 14.82
N LEU A 622 26.86 15.93 13.84
CA LEU A 622 27.20 16.13 12.43
C LEU A 622 27.49 17.62 12.17
N ARG A 623 28.75 17.93 11.83
CA ARG A 623 29.23 19.32 11.62
C ARG A 623 29.16 19.78 10.15
N SER A 624 28.89 18.87 9.21
CA SER A 624 28.80 19.21 7.78
C SER A 624 27.77 18.33 7.06
N ASP A 625 27.24 18.83 5.95
CA ASP A 625 26.36 18.07 5.02
C ASP A 625 27.14 17.00 4.22
N HIS A 626 28.46 16.92 4.44
CA HIS A 626 29.39 15.99 3.79
C HIS A 626 30.05 15.06 4.83
N PHE A 627 30.76 14.04 4.35
CA PHE A 627 31.40 13.05 5.21
C PHE A 627 32.41 13.69 6.17
N THR A 628 32.62 13.04 7.30
CA THR A 628 33.70 13.38 8.21
C THR A 628 35.03 13.04 7.54
N ASP A 629 36.00 13.98 7.55
CA ASP A 629 37.33 13.71 7.02
C ASP A 629 38.00 12.62 7.87
N PHE A 630 38.10 11.41 7.34
CA PHE A 630 38.83 10.32 7.99
C PHE A 630 40.33 10.60 7.92
N ASP A 631 40.95 10.74 9.09
CA ASP A 631 42.39 10.90 9.23
C ASP A 631 43.00 9.63 9.88
N GLU A 632 43.63 8.81 9.05
CA GLU A 632 44.28 7.58 9.46
C GLU A 632 45.47 7.82 10.40
N THR A 633 46.05 9.03 10.43
CA THR A 633 47.12 9.38 11.37
C THR A 633 46.58 9.62 12.79
N VAL A 634 45.32 10.06 12.91
CA VAL A 634 44.66 10.28 14.20
C VAL A 634 44.32 8.94 14.84
N ILE A 635 43.74 8.01 14.08
CA ILE A 635 43.36 6.69 14.60
C ILE A 635 44.56 5.82 15.01
N ASN A 636 45.67 5.94 14.28
CA ASN A 636 46.92 5.24 14.57
C ASN A 636 47.82 6.00 15.57
N GLY A 637 47.35 7.14 16.08
CA GLY A 637 48.05 7.93 17.08
C GLY A 637 48.15 7.19 18.42
N PRO A 638 49.19 7.49 19.24
CA PRO A 638 49.40 6.83 20.53
C PRO A 638 48.26 7.03 21.55
N SER A 639 47.36 7.98 21.29
CA SER A 639 46.20 8.35 22.11
C SER A 639 44.92 7.54 21.82
N ILE A 640 44.87 6.68 20.79
CA ILE A 640 43.65 5.94 20.37
C ILE A 640 43.93 4.45 20.15
N GLN A 641 44.37 3.75 21.19
CA GLN A 641 44.72 2.31 21.10
C GLN A 641 43.57 1.40 20.61
N GLN A 642 42.31 1.79 20.82
CA GLN A 642 41.12 0.96 20.49
C GLN A 642 40.66 1.12 19.03
N GLY A 643 41.14 2.13 18.31
CA GLY A 643 40.73 2.43 16.93
C GLY A 643 41.21 1.40 15.90
N PRO A 644 42.51 1.02 15.91
CA PRO A 644 43.07 0.02 14.99
C PRO A 644 42.40 -1.36 15.10
N ASP A 645 42.04 -1.78 16.33
CA ASP A 645 41.36 -3.05 16.56
C ASP A 645 39.95 -3.07 15.93
N LEU A 646 39.15 -2.02 16.13
CA LEU A 646 37.82 -1.90 15.53
C LEU A 646 37.90 -1.82 13.99
N MET A 647 38.90 -1.11 13.46
CA MET A 647 39.16 -1.03 12.02
C MET A 647 39.51 -2.41 11.43
N THR A 648 40.36 -3.18 12.11
CA THR A 648 40.73 -4.53 11.71
C THR A 648 39.54 -5.49 11.76
N ASP A 649 38.73 -5.42 12.81
CA ASP A 649 37.51 -6.23 12.92
C ASP A 649 36.51 -5.90 11.82
N LEU A 650 36.32 -4.61 11.52
CA LEU A 650 35.40 -4.14 10.49
C LEU A 650 35.84 -4.57 9.09
N ASP A 651 37.13 -4.48 8.77
CA ASP A 651 37.69 -4.92 7.49
C ASP A 651 37.53 -6.43 7.26
N ASN A 652 37.64 -7.23 8.33
CA ASN A 652 37.50 -8.68 8.26
C ASN A 652 36.04 -9.16 8.33
N LEU A 653 35.12 -8.33 8.84
CA LEU A 653 33.73 -8.71 9.09
C LEU A 653 33.01 -9.29 7.84
N PRO A 654 33.08 -8.67 6.65
CA PRO A 654 32.42 -9.20 5.46
C PRO A 654 32.89 -10.62 5.09
N ILE A 655 34.19 -10.87 5.22
CA ILE A 655 34.80 -12.17 4.91
C ILE A 655 34.35 -13.22 5.92
N ILE A 656 34.41 -12.91 7.22
CA ILE A 656 34.01 -13.83 8.29
C ILE A 656 32.53 -14.16 8.19
N VAL A 657 31.66 -13.14 8.07
CA VAL A 657 30.21 -13.35 7.90
C VAL A 657 29.92 -14.10 6.62
N GLY A 658 30.63 -13.77 5.54
CA GLY A 658 30.46 -14.45 4.26
C GLY A 658 30.78 -15.94 4.32
N GLN A 659 31.84 -16.33 5.03
CA GLN A 659 32.15 -17.74 5.29
C GLN A 659 31.06 -18.43 6.11
N GLN A 660 30.47 -17.76 7.10
CA GLN A 660 29.37 -18.33 7.87
C GLN A 660 28.10 -18.49 7.01
N TYR A 661 27.72 -17.47 6.24
CA TYR A 661 26.51 -17.49 5.41
C TYR A 661 26.64 -18.42 4.20
N ASP A 662 27.84 -18.60 3.65
CA ASP A 662 28.11 -19.61 2.61
C ASP A 662 27.86 -21.04 3.10
N ASN A 663 28.02 -21.27 4.41
CA ASN A 663 27.70 -22.52 5.10
C ASN A 663 26.33 -22.49 5.78
N MET A 664 25.49 -21.50 5.47
CA MET A 664 24.15 -21.27 6.06
C MET A 664 24.13 -21.16 7.60
N GLN A 665 25.27 -20.85 8.23
CA GLN A 665 25.40 -20.60 9.67
C GLN A 665 24.99 -19.16 10.01
N PHE A 666 23.73 -18.81 9.74
CA PHE A 666 23.23 -17.45 9.89
C PHE A 666 23.37 -16.93 11.34
N SER A 667 23.09 -17.77 12.34
CA SER A 667 23.27 -17.43 13.76
C SER A 667 24.70 -16.98 14.07
N ASN A 668 25.71 -17.71 13.59
CA ASN A 668 27.12 -17.36 13.79
C ASN A 668 27.49 -16.06 13.07
N GLY A 669 27.04 -15.88 11.83
CA GLY A 669 27.29 -14.63 11.10
C GLY A 669 26.66 -13.42 11.79
N ILE A 670 25.43 -13.54 12.29
CA ILE A 670 24.77 -12.46 13.06
C ILE A 670 25.52 -12.19 14.37
N ASN A 671 26.00 -13.23 15.08
CA ASN A 671 26.84 -13.07 16.26
C ASN A 671 28.12 -12.26 15.97
N CYS A 672 28.78 -12.52 14.84
CA CYS A 672 29.94 -11.73 14.40
C CYS A 672 29.56 -10.26 14.16
N ILE A 673 28.45 -10.00 13.46
CA ILE A 673 27.92 -8.64 13.24
C ILE A 673 27.68 -7.93 14.58
N MET A 674 26.96 -8.58 15.49
CA MET A 674 26.62 -8.00 16.79
C MET A 674 27.84 -7.74 17.69
N THR A 675 28.88 -8.57 17.58
CA THR A 675 30.14 -8.36 18.29
C THR A 675 30.79 -7.04 17.86
N VAL A 676 30.88 -6.79 16.55
CA VAL A 676 31.46 -5.54 16.02
C VAL A 676 30.58 -4.33 16.36
N VAL A 677 29.25 -4.45 16.29
CA VAL A 677 28.32 -3.37 16.71
C VAL A 677 28.50 -3.02 18.19
N LYS A 678 28.67 -4.01 19.07
CA LYS A 678 28.92 -3.78 20.51
C LYS A 678 30.28 -3.10 20.74
N LYS A 679 31.33 -3.52 20.02
CA LYS A 679 32.65 -2.84 20.05
C LYS A 679 32.54 -1.38 19.58
N ALA A 680 31.80 -1.11 18.51
CA ALA A 680 31.56 0.25 18.03
C ALA A 680 30.77 1.12 19.02
N ASN A 681 29.77 0.55 19.71
CA ASN A 681 29.09 1.24 20.81
C ASN A 681 30.04 1.61 21.95
N ALA A 682 30.90 0.66 22.37
CA ALA A 682 31.90 0.92 23.41
C ALA A 682 32.91 1.99 22.98
N PHE A 683 33.35 1.95 21.71
CA PHE A 683 34.24 2.95 21.12
C PHE A 683 33.60 4.34 21.12
N VAL A 684 32.35 4.48 20.64
CA VAL A 684 31.60 5.74 20.70
C VAL A 684 31.40 6.22 22.14
N GLN A 685 31.16 5.32 23.08
CA GLN A 685 31.04 5.68 24.50
C GLN A 685 32.35 6.22 25.07
N HIS A 686 33.47 5.55 24.79
CA HIS A 686 34.80 5.92 25.30
C HIS A 686 35.18 7.35 24.86
N PHE A 687 35.03 7.65 23.57
CA PHE A 687 35.38 8.96 23.03
C PHE A 687 34.33 10.04 23.30
N SER A 688 33.09 9.65 23.63
CA SER A 688 32.02 10.56 24.00
C SER A 688 31.87 11.74 23.03
N PRO A 689 31.49 11.51 21.75
CA PRO A 689 31.49 12.54 20.70
C PRO A 689 30.64 13.79 21.03
N TRP A 690 29.64 13.68 21.90
CA TRP A 690 28.85 14.82 22.42
C TRP A 690 29.65 15.78 23.31
N HIS A 691 30.81 15.37 23.83
CA HIS A 691 31.78 16.24 24.46
C HIS A 691 32.79 16.78 23.44
N LEU A 692 33.30 15.93 22.54
CA LEU A 692 34.28 16.31 21.51
C LEU A 692 33.76 17.41 20.59
N VAL A 693 32.48 17.39 20.23
CA VAL A 693 31.85 18.42 19.36
C VAL A 693 31.91 19.83 19.95
N LYS A 694 32.14 19.97 21.26
CA LYS A 694 32.28 21.28 21.93
C LYS A 694 33.70 21.84 21.85
N ASP A 695 34.70 21.02 21.54
CA ASP A 695 36.10 21.42 21.43
C ASP A 695 36.55 21.46 19.96
N LYS A 696 36.84 22.67 19.47
CA LYS A 696 37.27 22.89 18.08
C LYS A 696 38.61 22.22 17.76
N ASN A 697 39.46 21.97 18.75
CA ASN A 697 40.74 21.29 18.54
C ASN A 697 40.58 19.77 18.39
N ALA A 698 39.42 19.22 18.80
CA ALA A 698 39.11 17.79 18.72
C ALA A 698 38.33 17.40 17.46
N ASN A 699 38.18 18.31 16.48
CA ASN A 699 37.38 18.09 15.28
C ASN A 699 37.80 16.85 14.47
N SER A 700 39.10 16.67 14.22
CA SER A 700 39.58 15.50 13.46
C SER A 700 39.36 14.18 14.20
N LEU A 701 39.46 14.19 15.54
CA LEU A 701 39.13 13.05 16.39
C LEU A 701 37.63 12.71 16.33
N LEU A 702 36.76 13.71 16.47
CA LEU A 702 35.31 13.55 16.33
C LEU A 702 34.95 12.94 14.97
N ASP A 703 35.55 13.47 13.91
CA ASP A 703 35.31 13.01 12.53
C ASP A 703 35.70 11.56 12.32
N THR A 704 36.85 11.17 12.87
CA THR A 704 37.35 9.78 12.86
C THR A 704 36.42 8.85 13.65
N VAL A 705 35.92 9.29 14.81
CA VAL A 705 35.03 8.48 15.65
C VAL A 705 33.69 8.24 14.97
N LEU A 706 33.10 9.28 14.40
CA LEU A 706 31.84 9.17 13.65
C LEU A 706 32.00 8.34 12.38
N HIS A 707 33.10 8.53 11.64
CA HIS A 707 33.41 7.75 10.44
C HIS A 707 33.38 6.25 10.72
N LEU A 708 34.11 5.77 11.73
CA LEU A 708 34.15 4.35 12.06
C LEU A 708 32.78 3.81 12.48
N ALA A 709 32.01 4.58 13.24
CA ALA A 709 30.69 4.16 13.67
C ALA A 709 29.72 4.03 12.48
N HIS A 710 29.76 4.99 11.55
CA HIS A 710 28.93 4.95 10.33
C HIS A 710 29.38 3.86 9.36
N GLN A 711 30.69 3.63 9.18
CA GLN A 711 31.19 2.51 8.36
C GLN A 711 30.82 1.15 8.97
N THR A 712 30.83 1.06 10.31
CA THR A 712 30.34 -0.13 11.03
C THR A 712 28.87 -0.37 10.70
N LEU A 713 28.01 0.64 10.92
CA LEU A 713 26.58 0.52 10.65
C LEU A 713 26.29 0.23 9.17
N ARG A 714 27.00 0.85 8.23
CA ARG A 714 26.89 0.58 6.78
C ARG A 714 27.19 -0.88 6.47
N THR A 715 28.34 -1.38 6.91
CA THR A 715 28.79 -2.75 6.64
C THR A 715 27.83 -3.77 7.27
N CYS A 716 27.44 -3.55 8.54
CA CYS A 716 26.45 -4.38 9.22
C CYS A 716 25.10 -4.35 8.50
N GLY A 717 24.68 -3.21 7.95
CA GLY A 717 23.43 -3.08 7.22
C GLY A 717 23.41 -3.89 5.95
N ILE A 718 24.47 -3.81 5.14
CA ILE A 718 24.61 -4.63 3.94
C ILE A 718 24.56 -6.13 4.30
N LEU A 719 25.30 -6.54 5.33
CA LEU A 719 25.36 -7.94 5.76
C LEU A 719 24.06 -8.46 6.41
N LEU A 720 23.22 -7.57 6.97
CA LEU A 720 21.92 -7.94 7.56
C LEU A 720 20.78 -8.05 6.53
N LYS A 721 20.95 -7.58 5.28
CA LYS A 721 19.92 -7.67 4.22
C LYS A 721 19.34 -9.08 4.00
N PRO A 722 20.12 -10.16 4.03
CA PRO A 722 19.57 -11.51 3.89
C PRO A 722 18.69 -11.93 5.08
N VAL A 723 18.92 -11.36 6.26
CA VAL A 723 18.26 -11.74 7.52
C VAL A 723 17.00 -10.89 7.74
N VAL A 724 17.18 -9.57 7.75
CA VAL A 724 16.14 -8.55 8.02
C VAL A 724 16.14 -7.46 6.95
N PRO A 725 15.65 -7.74 5.73
CA PRO A 725 15.79 -6.83 4.59
C PRO A 725 15.24 -5.42 4.87
N ASP A 726 14.04 -5.30 5.45
CA ASP A 726 13.42 -3.98 5.66
C ASP A 726 14.16 -3.15 6.72
N ILE A 727 14.61 -3.79 7.82
CA ILE A 727 15.37 -3.10 8.87
C ILE A 727 16.75 -2.69 8.34
N ALA A 728 17.39 -3.56 7.56
CA ALA A 728 18.67 -3.28 6.92
C ALA A 728 18.56 -2.10 5.94
N ASP A 729 17.53 -2.08 5.09
CA ASP A 729 17.30 -0.98 4.14
C ASP A 729 16.98 0.33 4.88
N GLN A 730 16.16 0.29 5.94
CA GLN A 730 15.94 1.48 6.78
C GLN A 730 17.24 2.00 7.41
N MET A 731 18.10 1.10 7.89
CA MET A 731 19.39 1.48 8.46
C MET A 731 20.31 2.13 7.41
N LEU A 732 20.39 1.54 6.22
CA LEU A 732 21.20 2.04 5.11
C LEU A 732 20.66 3.36 4.54
N ASN A 733 19.33 3.50 4.43
CA ASN A 733 18.67 4.74 4.01
C ASN A 733 18.93 5.88 4.99
N ARG A 734 18.95 5.59 6.31
CA ARG A 734 19.31 6.58 7.34
C ARG A 734 20.77 7.04 7.24
N LEU A 735 21.65 6.16 6.77
CA LEU A 735 23.02 6.48 6.40
C LEU A 735 23.13 6.99 4.96
N SER A 736 22.02 7.19 4.25
CA SER A 736 21.96 7.64 2.85
C SER A 736 22.85 6.84 1.89
N VAL A 737 22.94 5.52 2.13
CA VAL A 737 23.58 4.58 1.21
C VAL A 737 22.57 4.25 0.10
N SER A 738 22.92 4.55 -1.15
CA SER A 738 22.06 4.28 -2.30
C SER A 738 21.91 2.78 -2.57
N SER A 739 20.85 2.36 -3.26
CA SER A 739 20.65 0.95 -3.63
C SER A 739 21.83 0.38 -4.42
N ASP A 740 22.43 1.20 -5.28
CA ASP A 740 23.53 0.82 -6.17
C ASP A 740 24.88 0.67 -5.43
N GLU A 741 24.98 1.17 -4.19
CA GLU A 741 26.16 1.11 -3.34
C GLU A 741 25.94 0.19 -2.11
N SER A 742 25.03 -0.76 -2.22
CA SER A 742 24.60 -1.61 -1.11
C SER A 742 24.66 -3.10 -1.43
N ASN A 743 25.56 -3.49 -2.34
CA ASN A 743 25.91 -4.86 -2.67
C ASN A 743 27.03 -5.38 -1.75
N TYR A 744 27.30 -6.69 -1.78
CA TYR A 744 28.40 -7.27 -0.99
C TYR A 744 29.78 -6.65 -1.29
N SER A 745 30.03 -6.26 -2.55
CA SER A 745 31.26 -5.57 -2.97
C SER A 745 31.42 -4.17 -2.37
N ASP A 746 30.33 -3.58 -1.89
CA ASP A 746 30.27 -2.22 -1.35
C ASP A 746 30.45 -2.18 0.18
N CYS A 747 30.70 -3.35 0.80
CA CYS A 747 31.30 -3.47 2.12
C CYS A 747 32.72 -2.87 2.04
N ALA A 748 32.79 -1.56 2.17
CA ALA A 748 34.01 -0.81 1.93
C ALA A 748 34.99 -1.00 3.11
N LYS A 749 36.29 -0.87 2.83
CA LYS A 749 37.31 -0.90 3.90
C LYS A 749 37.04 0.23 4.89
N ALA A 750 37.32 -0.02 6.16
CA ALA A 750 37.18 0.94 7.24
C ALA A 750 37.89 2.27 6.96
N ALA A 751 39.00 2.29 6.22
CA ALA A 751 39.73 3.50 5.83
C ALA A 751 39.20 4.19 4.55
N SER A 752 38.22 3.61 3.87
CA SER A 752 37.75 4.12 2.58
C SER A 752 36.89 5.39 2.72
N LYS A 753 37.20 6.41 1.91
CA LYS A 753 36.36 7.61 1.76
C LYS A 753 35.15 7.27 0.88
N SER A 754 34.13 6.62 1.43
CA SER A 754 32.88 6.34 0.69
C SER A 754 32.00 7.60 0.62
N ARG A 755 31.33 7.81 -0.52
CA ARG A 755 30.46 8.97 -0.79
C ARG A 755 29.09 8.78 -0.13
N ILE A 756 29.00 8.98 1.17
CA ILE A 756 27.72 8.99 1.88
C ILE A 756 27.25 10.45 1.98
N PHE A 757 26.05 10.75 1.48
CA PHE A 757 25.48 12.10 1.47
C PHE A 757 24.41 12.23 2.55
N TRP A 758 24.60 13.07 3.57
CA TRP A 758 23.54 13.31 4.54
C TRP A 758 22.39 14.09 3.90
N LYS A 759 21.30 13.42 3.51
CA LYS A 759 20.00 14.11 3.47
C LYS A 759 19.42 14.03 4.87
N ILE A 760 19.25 15.17 5.52
CA ILE A 760 18.45 15.28 6.75
C ILE A 760 16.99 14.96 6.36
N ALA A 761 16.67 13.67 6.33
CA ALA A 761 15.30 13.16 6.29
C ALA A 761 14.80 13.10 7.74
N ASN A 762 13.55 13.51 7.96
CA ASN A 762 12.90 13.49 9.27
C ASN A 762 13.02 12.11 9.92
N LEU A 763 13.79 12.03 10.99
CA LEU A 763 14.00 10.83 11.80
C LEU A 763 13.20 10.97 13.09
N ASN A 764 11.97 10.49 13.08
CA ASN A 764 11.20 10.18 14.29
C ASN A 764 10.30 8.98 14.01
N GLN A 765 10.86 7.78 14.13
CA GLN A 765 10.13 6.55 14.41
C GLN A 765 11.15 5.48 14.84
N TRP A 766 11.42 5.37 16.15
CA TRP A 766 11.53 4.06 16.82
C TRP A 766 11.73 4.18 18.34
N MET A 767 10.94 3.36 19.04
CA MET A 767 10.95 2.86 20.42
C MET A 767 10.10 3.52 21.54
N PRO A 768 9.52 2.68 22.44
CA PRO A 768 8.54 3.07 23.45
C PRO A 768 9.21 3.36 24.80
N ASP A 769 8.84 4.45 25.47
CA ASP A 769 9.24 4.68 26.87
C ASP A 769 8.02 5.07 27.74
N ASN A 770 7.67 4.15 28.63
CA ASN A 770 7.12 4.40 29.97
C ASN A 770 8.34 4.67 30.87
N THR A 771 8.50 5.68 31.73
CA THR A 771 7.72 6.02 32.95
C THR A 771 8.41 7.16 33.75
N VAL A 772 7.61 7.77 34.65
CA VAL A 772 7.91 8.51 35.93
C VAL A 772 7.81 10.06 35.95
N SER A 773 7.06 10.49 36.97
CA SER A 773 6.44 11.75 37.41
C SER A 773 7.41 12.82 37.99
N ILE A 774 7.03 14.08 38.32
CA ILE A 774 6.33 14.54 39.56
C ILE A 774 5.96 16.08 39.51
N HIS A 775 4.73 16.38 40.02
CA HIS A 775 4.11 17.58 40.69
C HIS A 775 3.87 19.01 40.11
N ARG A 776 2.56 19.29 39.94
CA ARG A 776 1.64 20.35 40.46
C ARG A 776 2.02 21.84 40.49
N SER A 777 1.13 22.68 39.92
CA SER A 777 0.51 23.82 40.63
C SER A 777 -0.83 24.26 40.04
N ASN A 778 -1.74 24.71 40.92
CA ASN A 778 -3.18 24.89 40.75
C ASN A 778 -3.62 26.10 39.89
N ALA A 779 -4.36 25.81 38.81
CA ALA A 779 -5.64 26.43 38.40
C ALA A 779 -6.17 25.56 37.25
N ILE A 780 -7.32 24.89 37.42
CA ILE A 780 -7.82 23.93 36.42
C ILE A 780 -8.57 24.71 35.33
N ASP A 781 -7.81 25.15 34.33
CA ASP A 781 -8.34 25.59 33.04
C ASP A 781 -8.61 24.35 32.18
N THR A 782 -9.85 24.15 31.70
CA THR A 782 -10.30 22.85 31.18
C THR A 782 -10.17 22.67 29.66
N GLY A 783 -9.55 23.62 28.97
CA GLY A 783 -9.13 23.47 27.57
C GLY A 783 -9.95 24.25 26.54
N SER A 784 -9.38 24.36 25.34
CA SER A 784 -10.05 24.87 24.16
C SER A 784 -10.52 23.68 23.31
N ASN A 785 -11.82 23.61 23.05
CA ASN A 785 -12.47 22.38 22.57
C ASN A 785 -13.05 22.53 21.15
N GLY A 786 -12.45 23.41 20.34
CA GLY A 786 -12.76 23.57 18.94
C GLY A 786 -12.25 24.89 18.39
N GLU A 787 -11.12 24.92 17.71
CA GLU A 787 -10.77 26.03 16.81
C GLU A 787 -10.97 25.60 15.36
N ILE A 788 -11.38 26.53 14.51
CA ILE A 788 -11.38 26.29 13.08
C ILE A 788 -10.89 27.51 12.32
N TRP A 789 -9.92 27.31 11.45
CA TRP A 789 -9.39 28.38 10.60
C TRP A 789 -9.53 28.08 9.11
N ARG A 790 -9.72 29.16 8.36
CA ARG A 790 -9.61 29.21 6.91
C ARG A 790 -8.14 29.11 6.53
N HIS A 791 -7.83 28.42 5.44
CA HIS A 791 -6.48 28.43 4.89
C HIS A 791 -5.97 29.85 4.57
N GLY A 792 -4.66 30.00 4.45
CA GLY A 792 -4.02 31.25 4.03
C GLY A 792 -4.26 31.56 2.54
N HIS A 793 -3.75 32.71 2.11
CA HIS A 793 -3.74 33.14 0.70
C HIS A 793 -3.13 32.07 -0.23
N ARG A 794 -3.70 31.91 -1.43
CA ARG A 794 -3.37 30.82 -2.37
C ARG A 794 -3.47 31.28 -3.83
N THR A 795 -2.94 30.48 -4.75
CA THR A 795 -3.21 30.64 -6.20
C THR A 795 -4.65 30.25 -6.54
N PRO A 796 -5.20 30.66 -7.70
CA PRO A 796 -6.55 30.28 -8.12
C PRO A 796 -6.69 28.76 -8.27
N ILE A 797 -7.85 28.21 -7.91
CA ILE A 797 -8.14 26.77 -8.12
C ILE A 797 -8.61 26.52 -9.56
N TYR A 798 -9.28 27.51 -10.15
CA TYR A 798 -9.79 27.51 -11.52
C TYR A 798 -9.35 28.80 -12.20
N LEU A 799 -9.48 28.87 -13.52
CA LEU A 799 -9.09 30.03 -14.33
C LEU A 799 -10.29 30.61 -15.06
N ILE A 800 -10.18 31.86 -15.51
CA ILE A 800 -11.20 32.49 -16.36
C ILE A 800 -11.07 31.91 -17.78
N PRO A 801 -12.11 31.27 -18.34
CA PRO A 801 -12.00 30.56 -19.62
C PRO A 801 -11.54 31.41 -20.81
N SER A 802 -11.83 32.70 -20.78
CA SER A 802 -11.44 33.67 -21.82
C SER A 802 -10.05 34.27 -21.64
N ASP A 803 -9.43 34.09 -20.47
CA ASP A 803 -8.11 34.63 -20.17
C ASP A 803 -7.04 33.62 -20.61
N VAL A 804 -6.62 33.75 -21.86
CA VAL A 804 -5.61 32.87 -22.48
C VAL A 804 -4.20 33.19 -22.03
N GLU A 805 -3.98 34.39 -21.49
CA GLU A 805 -2.67 34.85 -21.03
C GLU A 805 -2.37 34.29 -19.63
N ASN A 806 -3.37 34.24 -18.74
CA ASN A 806 -3.26 33.55 -17.44
C ASN A 806 -3.73 32.09 -17.55
N ASN A 807 -2.77 31.18 -17.79
CA ASN A 807 -3.04 29.73 -17.88
C ASN A 807 -2.36 28.94 -16.75
N ALA A 808 -2.65 27.64 -16.62
CA ALA A 808 -2.14 26.85 -15.49
C ALA A 808 -0.60 26.85 -15.39
N SER A 809 0.11 26.99 -16.52
CA SER A 809 1.58 27.02 -16.55
C SER A 809 2.19 28.36 -16.14
N THR A 810 1.40 29.44 -16.08
CA THR A 810 1.89 30.74 -15.64
C THR A 810 1.94 30.86 -14.11
N TRP A 811 1.32 29.92 -13.38
CA TRP A 811 1.34 29.88 -11.92
C TRP A 811 2.45 28.93 -11.43
N ASP A 812 3.62 29.46 -11.12
CA ASP A 812 4.85 28.69 -10.80
C ASP A 812 4.69 27.62 -9.71
N ILE A 813 3.86 27.88 -8.70
CA ILE A 813 3.60 26.94 -7.59
C ILE A 813 2.40 26.01 -7.84
N GLY A 814 1.72 26.14 -8.99
CA GLY A 814 0.52 25.36 -9.36
C GLY A 814 -0.80 26.00 -8.91
N LEU A 815 -1.92 25.53 -9.47
CA LEU A 815 -3.27 26.02 -9.13
C LEU A 815 -3.76 25.47 -7.79
N GLY A 816 -4.41 26.32 -7.01
CA GLY A 816 -5.00 25.99 -5.71
C GLY A 816 -3.99 25.77 -4.58
N GLU A 817 -2.73 26.14 -4.79
CA GLU A 817 -1.62 25.93 -3.86
C GLU A 817 -1.39 27.14 -2.96
N LEU A 818 -0.97 26.89 -1.71
CA LEU A 818 -0.78 27.92 -0.70
C LEU A 818 0.43 28.79 -1.05
N THR A 819 0.25 30.11 -1.02
CA THR A 819 1.32 31.09 -1.33
C THR A 819 2.20 31.35 -0.10
N LYS A 820 3.40 31.92 -0.27
CA LYS A 820 4.25 32.35 0.86
C LYS A 820 3.54 33.39 1.74
N LEU A 821 2.80 34.31 1.12
CA LEU A 821 1.93 35.23 1.85
C LEU A 821 0.92 34.45 2.71
N GLY A 822 0.27 33.42 2.15
CA GLY A 822 -0.67 32.58 2.88
C GLY A 822 -0.05 31.82 4.05
N MET A 823 1.16 31.28 3.86
CA MET A 823 1.90 30.63 4.93
C MET A 823 2.21 31.60 6.07
N ARG A 824 2.61 32.85 5.75
CA ARG A 824 2.85 33.90 6.76
C ARG A 824 1.59 34.25 7.53
N GLN A 825 0.47 34.46 6.83
CA GLN A 825 -0.82 34.77 7.47
C GLN A 825 -1.25 33.69 8.48
N CYS A 826 -1.03 32.42 8.12
CA CYS A 826 -1.28 31.28 9.01
C CYS A 826 -0.27 31.21 10.17
N TYR A 827 1.01 31.49 9.92
CA TYR A 827 2.01 31.56 10.98
C TYR A 827 1.68 32.64 12.02
N GLU A 828 1.29 33.84 11.58
CA GLU A 828 0.88 34.93 12.47
C GLU A 828 -0.38 34.56 13.28
N LEU A 829 -1.36 33.89 12.66
CA LEU A 829 -2.50 33.31 13.39
C LEU A 829 -2.02 32.35 14.49
N GLY A 830 -1.06 31.48 14.14
CA GLY A 830 -0.38 30.60 15.08
C GLY A 830 0.19 31.35 16.27
N GLN A 831 0.99 32.40 16.03
CA GLN A 831 1.58 33.20 17.10
C GLN A 831 0.53 33.83 18.01
N MET A 832 -0.60 34.28 17.46
CA MET A 832 -1.70 34.81 18.27
C MET A 832 -2.33 33.74 19.16
N LEU A 833 -2.53 32.53 18.64
CA LEU A 833 -3.06 31.40 19.40
C LEU A 833 -2.06 30.93 20.47
N GLY A 834 -0.77 30.85 20.15
CA GLY A 834 0.29 30.53 21.11
C GLY A 834 0.38 31.56 22.23
N LYS A 835 0.37 32.86 21.89
CA LYS A 835 0.29 33.94 22.87
C LYS A 835 -0.92 33.78 23.79
N ARG A 836 -2.07 33.38 23.25
CA ARG A 836 -3.29 33.15 24.03
C ARG A 836 -3.17 31.93 24.95
N TYR A 837 -2.83 30.75 24.45
CA TYR A 837 -2.93 29.48 25.18
C TYR A 837 -1.62 28.95 25.80
N ILE A 838 -0.51 29.63 25.55
CA ILE A 838 0.78 29.32 26.18
C ILE A 838 1.18 30.45 27.13
N GLU A 839 0.99 31.71 26.73
CA GLU A 839 1.45 32.86 27.54
C GLU A 839 0.36 33.41 28.46
N GLN A 840 -0.84 33.69 27.93
CA GLN A 840 -1.92 34.34 28.69
C GLN A 840 -2.71 33.34 29.54
N TYR A 841 -3.04 32.18 28.96
CA TYR A 841 -3.76 31.08 29.59
C TYR A 841 -2.90 29.81 29.45
N PRO A 842 -1.93 29.57 30.35
CA PRO A 842 -0.95 28.49 30.21
C PRO A 842 -1.61 27.11 30.35
N LEU A 843 -2.17 26.63 29.25
CA LEU A 843 -3.07 25.48 29.23
C LEU A 843 -2.34 24.13 29.33
N PHE A 844 -1.06 24.10 28.94
CA PHE A 844 -0.27 22.88 28.77
C PHE A 844 0.70 22.66 29.95
N GLU A 845 0.86 21.41 30.41
CA GLU A 845 1.54 21.11 31.70
C GLU A 845 2.96 20.53 31.56
N SER A 846 3.32 19.87 30.44
CA SER A 846 4.69 19.36 30.25
C SER A 846 5.05 18.89 28.82
N SER A 847 4.07 18.45 28.02
CA SER A 847 4.30 18.07 26.61
C SER A 847 3.09 18.39 25.73
N ILE A 848 3.21 19.46 24.96
CA ILE A 848 2.21 19.91 23.97
C ILE A 848 1.85 18.81 22.94
N LEU A 849 2.74 17.85 22.69
CA LEU A 849 2.57 16.81 21.67
C LEU A 849 1.41 15.84 21.94
N ASN A 850 1.09 15.59 23.20
CA ASN A 850 0.03 14.66 23.59
C ASN A 850 -1.24 15.37 24.09
N GLU A 851 -1.22 16.70 24.12
CA GLU A 851 -2.31 17.55 24.60
C GLU A 851 -2.99 18.35 23.45
N ILE A 852 -2.47 18.27 22.23
CA ILE A 852 -3.01 18.92 21.03
C ILE A 852 -3.50 17.89 20.01
N TYR A 853 -4.72 18.08 19.48
CA TYR A 853 -5.24 17.36 18.34
C TYR A 853 -5.61 18.31 17.20
N ILE A 854 -5.08 18.07 16.00
CA ILE A 854 -5.36 18.89 14.83
C ILE A 854 -5.90 18.02 13.72
N ARG A 855 -6.99 18.47 13.12
CA ARG A 855 -7.70 17.84 12.02
C ARG A 855 -7.61 18.74 10.79
N SER A 856 -7.20 18.25 9.63
CA SER A 856 -7.19 19.04 8.39
C SER A 856 -7.82 18.30 7.23
N SER A 857 -8.48 19.04 6.33
CA SER A 857 -8.86 18.53 5.01
C SER A 857 -7.62 18.04 4.25
N ASP A 858 -7.78 16.98 3.48
CA ASP A 858 -6.71 16.38 2.66
C ASP A 858 -6.50 17.18 1.35
N THR A 859 -6.14 18.46 1.48
CA THR A 859 -5.68 19.29 0.37
C THR A 859 -4.37 19.97 0.76
N ASN A 860 -3.43 20.09 -0.18
CA ASN A 860 -2.10 20.66 0.10
C ASN A 860 -2.20 22.02 0.83
N ARG A 861 -3.06 22.92 0.35
CA ARG A 861 -3.24 24.24 0.99
C ARG A 861 -3.73 24.20 2.44
N THR A 862 -4.61 23.26 2.81
CA THR A 862 -5.13 23.15 4.18
C THR A 862 -4.13 22.45 5.11
N LEU A 863 -3.38 21.47 4.59
CA LEU A 863 -2.29 20.81 5.32
C LEU A 863 -1.14 21.79 5.60
N MET A 864 -0.72 22.55 4.59
CA MET A 864 0.32 23.59 4.73
C MET A 864 -0.14 24.73 5.63
N SER A 865 -1.42 25.10 5.59
CA SER A 865 -1.99 26.07 6.54
C SER A 865 -1.91 25.54 7.96
N ALA A 866 -2.30 24.28 8.21
CA ALA A 866 -2.21 23.66 9.55
C ALA A 866 -0.77 23.63 10.08
N ALA A 867 0.18 23.22 9.23
CA ALA A 867 1.60 23.22 9.58
C ALA A 867 2.11 24.63 9.91
N SER A 868 1.69 25.65 9.13
CA SER A 868 2.10 27.04 9.34
C SER A 868 1.51 27.63 10.63
N VAL A 869 0.23 27.38 10.93
CA VAL A 869 -0.39 27.78 12.20
C VAL A 869 0.34 27.11 13.37
N MET A 870 0.69 25.83 13.28
CA MET A 870 1.41 25.16 14.37
C MET A 870 2.83 25.64 14.57
N ALA A 871 3.53 25.96 13.48
CA ALA A 871 4.84 26.60 13.56
C ALA A 871 4.77 27.93 14.33
N GLY A 872 3.74 28.73 14.06
CA GLY A 872 3.51 29.98 14.79
C GLY A 872 3.07 29.76 16.25
N PHE A 873 2.22 28.76 16.49
CA PHE A 873 1.68 28.41 17.81
C PHE A 873 2.78 28.12 18.82
N VAL A 874 3.80 27.36 18.42
CA VAL A 874 4.91 26.99 19.30
C VAL A 874 6.05 28.03 19.35
N ALA A 875 6.00 29.05 18.49
CA ALA A 875 7.01 30.10 18.43
C ALA A 875 6.80 31.24 19.45
N SER A 876 5.77 31.14 20.31
CA SER A 876 5.44 32.16 21.32
C SER A 876 6.43 32.15 22.52
N ASP A 877 6.57 33.27 23.22
CA ASP A 877 7.73 33.67 24.03
C ASP A 877 7.99 32.84 25.32
N SER A 878 7.06 31.97 25.74
CA SER A 878 7.13 31.24 27.01
C SER A 878 7.86 29.90 26.97
N TYR A 879 8.10 29.30 25.79
CA TYR A 879 8.97 28.13 25.65
C TYR A 879 10.36 28.57 25.15
N GLY A 880 11.28 28.76 26.10
CA GLY A 880 12.58 29.43 25.98
C GLY A 880 13.64 28.84 25.03
N SER A 881 13.27 28.17 23.94
CA SER A 881 14.21 27.71 22.90
C SER A 881 13.84 28.10 21.47
N TYR A 882 12.69 28.74 21.23
CA TYR A 882 12.18 28.98 19.86
C TYR A 882 12.33 30.42 19.35
N ARG A 883 12.98 31.32 20.12
CA ARG A 883 13.12 32.76 19.84
C ARG A 883 13.88 33.15 18.56
N ASN A 884 14.60 32.24 17.90
CA ASN A 884 15.48 32.59 16.78
C ASN A 884 14.98 32.19 15.38
N TYR A 885 13.72 31.77 15.24
CA TYR A 885 13.20 31.33 13.94
C TYR A 885 12.36 32.41 13.28
N THR A 886 12.99 33.19 12.40
CA THR A 886 12.32 33.93 11.34
C THR A 886 12.13 33.00 10.15
N LEU A 887 10.88 32.70 9.75
CA LEU A 887 10.58 32.20 8.40
C LEU A 887 10.78 33.37 7.41
N PRO A 888 11.34 33.18 6.20
CA PRO A 888 10.79 32.23 5.21
C PRO A 888 11.80 31.55 4.24
N ASN A 889 11.65 30.24 4.06
CA ASN A 889 11.79 29.55 2.77
C ASN A 889 11.47 28.06 3.00
N PHE A 890 10.30 27.62 2.53
CA PHE A 890 9.75 26.27 2.74
C PHE A 890 10.47 25.18 1.90
N VAL A 891 11.80 25.24 1.87
CA VAL A 891 12.66 24.16 1.33
C VAL A 891 13.27 23.35 2.49
N ARG A 892 13.32 23.88 3.72
CA ARG A 892 13.76 23.14 4.92
C ARG A 892 13.00 23.58 6.18
N SER A 893 12.64 22.60 7.01
CA SER A 893 12.16 22.80 8.38
C SER A 893 13.26 23.47 9.24
N PRO A 894 12.93 24.45 10.12
CA PRO A 894 13.92 25.02 11.03
C PRO A 894 14.52 23.94 11.94
N ALA A 895 15.84 23.97 12.16
CA ALA A 895 16.52 22.96 12.96
C ALA A 895 15.96 22.91 14.39
N GLY A 896 15.46 21.76 14.83
CA GLY A 896 14.86 21.60 16.16
C GLY A 896 13.36 21.92 16.27
N TRP A 897 12.68 22.21 15.16
CA TRP A 897 11.22 22.24 15.12
C TRP A 897 10.68 20.80 15.07
N THR A 898 9.98 20.38 16.13
CA THR A 898 9.20 19.14 16.12
C THR A 898 7.80 19.48 15.60
N PRO A 899 7.40 19.00 14.41
CA PRO A 899 6.07 19.29 13.88
C PRO A 899 5.00 18.62 14.74
N LEU A 900 3.93 19.37 15.05
CA LEU A 900 2.74 18.81 15.70
C LEU A 900 1.97 17.93 14.70
N PRO A 901 1.50 16.74 15.09
CA PRO A 901 0.75 15.86 14.20
C PRO A 901 -0.52 16.53 13.66
N VAL A 902 -0.70 16.51 12.32
CA VAL A 902 -1.93 16.94 11.65
C VAL A 902 -2.64 15.70 11.11
N HIS A 903 -3.82 15.42 11.65
CA HIS A 903 -4.65 14.29 11.24
C HIS A 903 -5.49 14.67 10.03
N THR A 904 -5.47 13.82 8.99
CA THR A 904 -6.32 13.99 7.81
C THR A 904 -7.07 12.70 7.47
N VAL A 905 -8.13 12.80 6.67
CA VAL A 905 -8.95 11.71 6.14
C VAL A 905 -9.07 12.06 4.68
N ALA A 906 -8.92 11.05 3.82
CA ALA A 906 -8.92 11.24 2.38
C ALA A 906 -10.09 12.12 1.95
N TYR A 907 -9.81 13.07 1.06
CA TYR A 907 -10.75 14.13 0.66
C TYR A 907 -12.14 13.60 0.30
N SER A 908 -12.20 12.47 -0.42
CA SER A 908 -13.42 11.78 -0.87
C SER A 908 -14.27 11.16 0.25
N THR A 909 -13.65 10.94 1.42
CA THR A 909 -14.28 10.31 2.58
C THR A 909 -14.59 11.28 3.71
N ASP A 910 -13.92 12.43 3.75
CA ASP A 910 -14.15 13.44 4.78
C ASP A 910 -15.55 14.07 4.63
N ASN A 911 -16.42 13.83 5.61
CA ASN A 911 -17.75 14.45 5.72
C ASN A 911 -17.74 15.65 6.68
N LEU A 912 -16.62 15.87 7.38
CA LEU A 912 -16.49 16.80 8.48
C LEU A 912 -15.98 18.16 8.00
N LEU A 913 -14.89 18.15 7.23
CA LEU A 913 -14.25 19.38 6.73
C LEU A 913 -14.49 19.60 5.22
N ASN A 914 -14.95 18.59 4.49
CA ASN A 914 -15.27 18.70 3.07
C ASN A 914 -16.78 18.62 2.81
N MET A 915 -17.26 19.51 1.96
CA MET A 915 -18.66 19.52 1.55
C MET A 915 -18.91 18.36 0.57
N LYS A 916 -19.69 17.36 0.99
CA LYS A 916 -20.23 16.36 0.06
C LYS A 916 -21.58 16.83 -0.48
N TYR A 917 -21.66 16.97 -1.79
CA TYR A 917 -22.96 17.06 -2.47
C TYR A 917 -23.62 15.68 -2.34
N HIS A 918 -24.66 15.51 -1.50
CA HIS A 918 -25.52 14.33 -1.61
C HIS A 918 -26.33 14.51 -2.91
N TRP A 919 -25.81 13.90 -3.97
CA TRP A 919 -25.95 14.35 -5.37
C TRP A 919 -27.36 14.45 -5.93
N ASN A 920 -28.37 13.84 -5.31
CA ASN A 920 -29.75 13.96 -5.78
C ASN A 920 -30.44 15.16 -5.13
N ARG A 921 -30.67 15.13 -3.81
CA ARG A 921 -31.42 16.20 -3.11
C ARG A 921 -30.63 17.49 -2.89
N THR A 922 -29.33 17.42 -2.64
CA THR A 922 -28.48 18.62 -2.49
C THR A 922 -28.36 19.33 -3.83
N ALA A 923 -28.21 18.60 -4.95
CA ALA A 923 -28.18 19.19 -6.29
C ALA A 923 -29.53 19.81 -6.67
N ASP A 924 -30.66 19.22 -6.28
CA ASP A 924 -31.99 19.78 -6.51
C ASP A 924 -32.20 21.09 -5.72
N LEU A 925 -31.81 21.12 -4.43
CA LEU A 925 -31.86 22.34 -3.60
C LEU A 925 -30.91 23.44 -4.11
N PHE A 926 -29.70 23.07 -4.55
CA PHE A 926 -28.76 23.99 -5.21
C PHE A 926 -29.35 24.52 -6.54
N ARG A 927 -30.02 23.69 -7.33
CA ARG A 927 -30.69 24.11 -8.59
C ARG A 927 -31.86 25.06 -8.31
N GLU A 928 -32.72 24.77 -7.34
CA GLU A 928 -33.85 25.62 -6.94
C GLU A 928 -33.38 27.00 -6.46
N ASN A 929 -32.31 27.05 -5.66
CA ASN A 929 -31.74 28.31 -5.17
C ASN A 929 -31.00 29.08 -6.28
N LEU A 930 -30.35 28.38 -7.21
CA LEU A 930 -29.74 29.00 -8.39
C LEU A 930 -30.80 29.65 -9.29
N ILE A 931 -31.98 29.04 -9.43
CA ILE A 931 -33.12 29.62 -10.16
C ILE A 931 -33.65 30.90 -9.48
N LYS A 932 -33.77 30.91 -8.15
CA LYS A 932 -34.16 32.11 -7.38
C LYS A 932 -33.15 33.25 -7.52
N TYR A 933 -31.87 32.94 -7.53
CA TYR A 933 -30.81 33.94 -7.74
C TYR A 933 -30.77 34.45 -9.20
N GLN A 934 -31.04 33.60 -10.19
CA GLN A 934 -31.27 34.02 -11.58
C GLN A 934 -32.48 34.95 -11.72
N GLN A 935 -33.50 34.84 -10.87
CA GLN A 935 -34.64 35.76 -10.84
C GLN A 935 -34.29 37.10 -10.16
N PHE A 936 -33.56 37.08 -9.04
CA PHE A 936 -33.07 38.27 -8.34
C PHE A 936 -32.19 39.15 -9.25
N THR A 937 -31.27 38.54 -10.00
CA THR A 937 -30.38 39.25 -10.94
C THR A 937 -31.13 39.86 -12.13
N LYS A 938 -32.26 39.26 -12.55
CA LYS A 938 -33.14 39.77 -13.62
C LYS A 938 -34.06 40.92 -13.18
N GLN A 939 -34.36 41.06 -11.89
CA GLN A 939 -35.27 42.08 -11.36
C GLN A 939 -34.64 43.47 -11.23
N ASN A 940 -33.32 43.60 -11.39
CA ASN A 940 -32.60 44.87 -11.43
C ASN A 940 -32.01 45.09 -12.85
N PRO A 941 -32.51 46.06 -13.64
CA PRO A 941 -32.10 46.28 -15.04
C PRO A 941 -30.59 46.48 -15.23
N ASP A 942 -29.95 47.22 -14.30
CA ASP A 942 -28.51 47.49 -14.34
C ASP A 942 -27.67 46.23 -14.09
N ASN A 943 -28.17 45.28 -13.30
CA ASN A 943 -27.52 44.00 -13.06
C ASN A 943 -27.63 43.06 -14.26
N ALA A 944 -28.73 43.10 -15.01
CA ALA A 944 -28.90 42.26 -16.18
C ALA A 944 -27.90 42.62 -17.30
N ALA A 945 -27.65 43.92 -17.51
CA ALA A 945 -26.66 44.40 -18.49
C ALA A 945 -25.23 44.03 -18.10
N LYS A 946 -24.84 44.26 -16.83
CA LYS A 946 -23.52 43.89 -16.30
C LYS A 946 -23.30 42.38 -16.34
N LEU A 947 -24.32 41.58 -16.02
CA LEU A 947 -24.25 40.12 -16.05
C LEU A 947 -24.04 39.58 -17.47
N ALA A 948 -24.77 40.10 -18.46
CA ALA A 948 -24.59 39.71 -19.86
C ALA A 948 -23.20 40.10 -20.39
N TYR A 949 -22.71 41.29 -20.02
CA TYR A 949 -21.37 41.76 -20.36
C TYR A 949 -20.28 40.84 -19.78
N VAL A 950 -20.32 40.60 -18.47
CA VAL A 950 -19.34 39.74 -17.76
C VAL A 950 -19.42 38.30 -18.24
N ALA A 951 -20.61 37.76 -18.52
CA ALA A 951 -20.78 36.38 -18.99
C ALA A 951 -20.10 36.15 -20.34
N LYS A 952 -20.27 37.10 -21.26
CA LYS A 952 -19.62 37.04 -22.57
C LYS A 952 -18.11 37.24 -22.46
N LYS A 953 -17.67 38.23 -21.68
CA LYS A 953 -16.26 38.59 -21.56
C LYS A 953 -15.43 37.57 -20.81
N SER A 954 -15.99 36.91 -19.79
CA SER A 954 -15.32 35.84 -19.03
C SER A 954 -15.27 34.49 -19.74
N GLY A 955 -16.15 34.26 -20.72
CA GLY A 955 -16.30 32.96 -21.39
C GLY A 955 -17.24 31.98 -20.66
N PHE A 956 -17.81 32.36 -19.51
CA PHE A 956 -18.78 31.52 -18.80
C PHE A 956 -20.18 31.50 -19.43
N ASN A 957 -20.49 32.43 -20.35
CA ASN A 957 -21.75 32.50 -21.10
C ASN A 957 -22.98 32.25 -20.20
N ASN A 958 -23.86 31.31 -20.57
CA ASN A 958 -25.10 31.00 -19.84
C ASN A 958 -24.87 30.40 -18.43
N ASN A 959 -23.62 30.09 -18.07
CA ASN A 959 -23.26 29.45 -16.81
C ASN A 959 -22.60 30.38 -15.78
N LEU A 960 -22.46 31.70 -16.06
CA LEU A 960 -21.81 32.65 -15.15
C LEU A 960 -22.39 32.61 -13.73
N VAL A 961 -23.72 32.50 -13.61
CA VAL A 961 -24.43 32.48 -12.33
C VAL A 961 -24.03 31.26 -11.47
N LYS A 962 -23.78 30.11 -12.10
CA LYS A 962 -23.30 28.89 -11.43
C LYS A 962 -21.83 29.02 -11.02
N ASN A 963 -21.03 29.70 -11.84
CA ASN A 963 -19.59 29.84 -11.67
C ASN A 963 -19.19 31.20 -11.08
N MET A 964 -20.14 31.93 -10.46
CA MET A 964 -19.88 33.26 -9.90
C MET A 964 -18.78 33.23 -8.84
N TRP A 965 -18.73 32.15 -8.05
CA TRP A 965 -17.68 31.93 -7.06
C TRP A 965 -16.30 31.73 -7.68
N ILE A 966 -16.19 31.06 -8.85
CA ILE A 966 -14.93 30.91 -9.58
C ILE A 966 -14.46 32.29 -10.02
N LEU A 967 -15.34 33.05 -10.67
CA LEU A 967 -14.98 34.37 -11.17
C LEU A 967 -14.57 35.31 -10.03
N ALA A 968 -15.35 35.37 -8.95
CA ALA A 968 -15.07 36.22 -7.80
C ALA A 968 -13.78 35.84 -7.08
N ASP A 969 -13.44 34.55 -7.02
CA ASP A 969 -12.20 34.07 -6.44
C ASP A 969 -10.98 34.45 -7.29
N VAL A 970 -11.04 34.18 -8.60
CA VAL A 970 -9.90 34.43 -9.52
C VAL A 970 -9.57 35.92 -9.58
N VAL A 971 -10.57 36.79 -9.84
CA VAL A 971 -10.32 38.23 -9.95
C VAL A 971 -9.83 38.83 -8.63
N LYS A 972 -10.23 38.25 -7.49
CA LYS A 972 -9.74 38.68 -6.17
C LYS A 972 -8.26 38.34 -6.00
N ILE A 973 -7.86 37.12 -6.34
CA ILE A 973 -6.46 36.67 -6.20
C ILE A 973 -5.53 37.44 -7.15
N GLU A 974 -5.96 37.65 -8.39
CA GLU A 974 -5.20 38.43 -9.37
C GLU A 974 -5.09 39.91 -8.97
N LYS A 975 -6.15 40.50 -8.39
CA LYS A 975 -6.14 41.89 -7.92
C LYS A 975 -5.31 42.09 -6.66
N GLU A 976 -5.45 41.20 -5.67
CA GLU A 976 -4.74 41.29 -4.40
C GLU A 976 -3.24 41.02 -4.58
N GLY A 977 -2.88 40.07 -5.46
CA GLY A 977 -1.50 39.72 -5.78
C GLY A 977 -0.68 39.24 -4.58
N SER A 978 0.56 38.82 -4.84
CA SER A 978 1.54 38.60 -3.78
C SER A 978 2.93 38.99 -4.28
N SER A 979 3.44 40.13 -3.83
CA SER A 979 4.79 40.61 -4.22
C SER A 979 5.92 39.66 -3.84
N GLU A 980 5.66 38.65 -3.01
CA GLU A 980 6.61 37.62 -2.56
C GLU A 980 6.57 36.33 -3.40
N ASP A 981 5.46 36.11 -4.12
CA ASP A 981 5.19 34.89 -4.89
C ASP A 981 5.16 35.15 -6.40
N TRP A 982 4.72 36.33 -6.85
CA TRP A 982 4.81 36.78 -8.25
C TRP A 982 4.97 38.31 -8.34
N HIS A 983 5.71 38.81 -9.32
CA HIS A 983 5.75 40.26 -9.57
C HIS A 983 4.36 40.72 -10.05
N SER A 984 3.87 41.88 -9.59
CA SER A 984 2.53 42.41 -9.94
C SER A 984 2.28 42.57 -11.44
N ASP A 985 3.33 42.44 -12.26
CA ASP A 985 3.28 42.50 -13.71
C ASP A 985 2.99 41.15 -14.40
N GLN A 986 3.07 40.02 -13.69
CA GLN A 986 3.01 38.66 -14.28
C GLN A 986 1.58 38.07 -14.34
N HIS A 987 0.61 38.62 -13.61
CA HIS A 987 -0.79 38.21 -13.65
C HIS A 987 -1.67 39.45 -13.53
N LYS A 988 -1.96 40.09 -14.67
CA LYS A 988 -2.81 41.27 -14.71
C LYS A 988 -4.26 40.82 -14.87
N LEU A 989 -5.15 41.54 -14.18
CA LEU A 989 -6.58 41.41 -14.45
C LEU A 989 -6.84 41.66 -15.94
N PRO A 990 -7.76 40.89 -16.56
CA PRO A 990 -8.17 41.17 -17.92
C PRO A 990 -8.64 42.62 -18.07
N ASP A 991 -8.31 43.29 -19.18
CA ASP A 991 -8.62 44.71 -19.43
C ASP A 991 -10.11 45.08 -19.25
N TRP A 992 -11.00 44.09 -19.37
CA TRP A 992 -12.44 44.28 -19.22
C TRP A 992 -12.90 44.31 -17.74
N VAL A 993 -12.04 43.93 -16.78
CA VAL A 993 -12.29 43.96 -15.34
C VAL A 993 -11.84 45.31 -14.78
N THR A 994 -12.67 46.34 -14.97
CA THR A 994 -12.47 47.64 -14.32
C THR A 994 -12.74 47.56 -12.81
N ASP A 995 -12.32 48.56 -12.02
CA ASP A 995 -12.63 48.61 -10.59
C ASP A 995 -14.14 48.51 -10.30
N GLU A 996 -14.97 49.17 -11.11
CA GLU A 996 -16.43 49.08 -11.00
C GLU A 996 -16.95 47.66 -11.24
N ILE A 997 -16.39 46.94 -12.22
CA ILE A 997 -16.77 45.56 -12.52
C ILE A 997 -16.25 44.61 -11.43
N TYR A 998 -15.05 44.84 -10.91
CA TYR A 998 -14.49 44.07 -9.80
C TYR A 998 -15.38 44.18 -8.55
N ASP A 999 -15.71 45.40 -8.13
CA ASP A 999 -16.54 45.63 -6.94
C ASP A 999 -17.92 45.00 -7.13
N TRP A 1000 -18.49 45.14 -8.33
CA TRP A 1000 -19.75 44.48 -8.68
C TRP A 1000 -19.66 42.95 -8.60
N ILE A 1001 -18.58 42.32 -9.09
CA ILE A 1001 -18.38 40.87 -8.98
C ILE A 1001 -18.31 40.44 -7.50
N GLN A 1002 -17.53 41.16 -6.68
CA GLN A 1002 -17.37 40.83 -5.25
C GLN A 1002 -18.68 40.99 -4.47
N ASP A 1003 -19.44 42.06 -4.70
CA ASP A 1003 -20.73 42.27 -4.04
C ASP A 1003 -21.78 41.29 -4.52
N THR A 1004 -21.78 40.96 -5.81
CA THR A 1004 -22.66 39.95 -6.41
C THR A 1004 -22.38 38.56 -5.81
N PHE A 1005 -21.12 38.24 -5.52
CA PHE A 1005 -20.72 37.02 -4.83
C PHE A 1005 -21.19 36.97 -3.38
N LYS A 1006 -21.10 38.07 -2.61
CA LYS A 1006 -21.65 38.14 -1.24
C LYS A 1006 -23.16 37.88 -1.20
N HIS A 1007 -23.90 38.35 -2.20
CA HIS A 1007 -25.32 38.03 -2.36
C HIS A 1007 -25.53 36.56 -2.74
N TRP A 1008 -24.76 36.05 -3.71
CA TRP A 1008 -24.82 34.66 -4.16
C TRP A 1008 -24.62 33.67 -3.00
N CYS A 1009 -23.65 33.95 -2.14
CA CYS A 1009 -23.39 33.20 -0.91
C CYS A 1009 -24.65 33.05 -0.06
N LYS A 1010 -25.42 34.11 0.20
CA LYS A 1010 -26.68 34.01 0.98
C LYS A 1010 -27.66 32.97 0.41
N PHE A 1011 -27.79 32.87 -0.92
CA PHE A 1011 -28.69 31.91 -1.57
C PHE A 1011 -28.19 30.47 -1.51
N LEU A 1012 -26.88 30.27 -1.38
CA LEU A 1012 -26.34 28.95 -1.10
C LEU A 1012 -26.64 28.45 0.31
N TYR A 1013 -26.97 29.33 1.26
CA TYR A 1013 -26.92 29.01 2.70
C TYR A 1013 -28.30 28.97 3.39
N GLN A 1014 -29.38 29.15 2.61
CA GLN A 1014 -30.76 29.00 3.06
C GLN A 1014 -31.44 28.01 2.11
N PRO A 1015 -31.78 26.78 2.54
CA PRO A 1015 -32.44 26.46 3.82
C PRO A 1015 -31.55 25.79 4.88
N ASP A 1016 -32.00 25.82 6.15
CA ASP A 1016 -31.37 25.12 7.30
C ASP A 1016 -31.05 23.63 7.01
N LEU A 1017 -31.81 22.98 6.12
CA LEU A 1017 -31.54 21.62 5.65
C LEU A 1017 -30.21 21.49 4.89
N LEU A 1018 -29.82 22.50 4.12
CA LEU A 1018 -28.54 22.50 3.42
C LEU A 1018 -27.39 22.66 4.41
N ILE A 1019 -27.54 23.49 5.43
CA ILE A 1019 -26.57 23.62 6.54
C ILE A 1019 -26.46 22.33 7.35
N GLN A 1020 -27.58 21.65 7.63
CA GLN A 1020 -27.60 20.32 8.26
C GLN A 1020 -26.79 19.29 7.46
N ILE A 1021 -26.86 19.36 6.14
CA ILE A 1021 -26.14 18.47 5.22
C ILE A 1021 -24.65 18.81 5.16
N THR A 1022 -24.28 20.09 5.11
CA THR A 1022 -22.92 20.51 4.76
C THR A 1022 -22.01 20.80 5.96
N ALA A 1023 -22.58 21.25 7.09
CA ALA A 1023 -21.84 21.65 8.28
C ALA A 1023 -22.38 21.02 9.57
N GLY A 1024 -23.48 20.28 9.50
CA GLY A 1024 -24.11 19.64 10.66
C GLY A 1024 -23.17 18.68 11.40
N GLU A 1025 -22.40 17.88 10.66
CA GLU A 1025 -21.39 16.97 11.23
C GLU A 1025 -20.29 17.72 11.98
N LEU A 1026 -19.82 18.86 11.44
CA LEU A 1026 -18.76 19.66 12.05
C LEU A 1026 -19.20 20.30 13.37
N ILE A 1027 -20.39 20.91 13.40
CA ILE A 1027 -20.89 21.49 14.64
C ILE A 1027 -21.26 20.41 15.67
N PHE A 1028 -21.78 19.27 15.22
CA PHE A 1028 -22.05 18.13 16.08
C PHE A 1028 -20.77 17.61 16.74
N GLU A 1029 -19.69 17.43 15.97
CA GLU A 1029 -18.38 17.02 16.47
C GLU A 1029 -17.85 18.00 17.52
N ILE A 1030 -17.88 19.31 17.25
CA ILE A 1030 -17.41 20.32 18.22
C ILE A 1030 -18.20 20.23 19.53
N VAL A 1031 -19.53 20.13 19.44
CA VAL A 1031 -20.40 20.01 20.63
C VAL A 1031 -20.17 18.68 21.37
N ASP A 1032 -19.99 17.59 20.65
CA ASP A 1032 -19.71 16.27 21.22
C ASP A 1032 -18.38 16.26 21.97
N ARG A 1033 -17.33 16.89 21.44
CA ARG A 1033 -16.03 17.03 22.14
C ARG A 1033 -16.17 17.85 23.42
N ILE A 1034 -16.92 18.96 23.38
CA ILE A 1034 -17.23 19.76 24.58
C ILE A 1034 -17.98 18.92 25.63
N ARG A 1035 -18.97 18.13 25.21
CA ARG A 1035 -19.74 17.25 26.09
C ARG A 1035 -18.87 16.17 26.73
N GLN A 1036 -18.04 15.50 25.94
CA GLN A 1036 -17.13 14.47 26.45
C GLN A 1036 -16.13 15.06 27.46
N LYS A 1037 -15.64 16.29 27.21
CA LYS A 1037 -14.79 17.01 28.17
C LYS A 1037 -15.54 17.35 29.45
N GLN A 1038 -16.82 17.75 29.37
CA GLN A 1038 -17.65 17.97 30.55
C GLN A 1038 -17.78 16.70 31.39
N LEU A 1039 -18.04 15.56 30.75
CA LEU A 1039 -18.17 14.27 31.42
C LEU A 1039 -16.88 13.88 32.12
N SER A 1040 -15.73 14.07 31.48
CA SER A 1040 -14.44 13.75 32.08
C SER A 1040 -14.12 14.63 33.30
N ILE A 1041 -14.50 15.90 33.27
CA ILE A 1041 -14.35 16.81 34.42
C ILE A 1041 -15.26 16.38 35.58
N LYS A 1042 -16.51 15.99 35.30
CA LYS A 1042 -17.49 15.57 36.32
C LYS A 1042 -17.18 14.20 36.95
N GLN A 1043 -16.51 13.30 36.24
CA GLN A 1043 -16.20 11.94 36.73
C GLN A 1043 -14.87 11.84 37.50
N GLY A 1044 -14.05 12.90 37.50
CA GLY A 1044 -12.70 12.90 38.07
C GLY A 1044 -11.67 12.19 37.17
N GLN A 1045 -10.37 12.47 37.38
CA GLN A 1045 -9.21 11.96 36.61
C GLN A 1045 -8.98 10.45 36.76
N ASN A 1046 -9.98 9.62 36.44
CA ASN A 1046 -9.93 8.18 36.67
C ASN A 1046 -10.49 7.37 35.50
N THR A 1047 -10.54 7.95 34.31
CA THR A 1047 -10.78 7.20 33.08
C THR A 1047 -9.55 7.34 32.18
N ASP A 1048 -8.93 6.24 31.74
CA ASP A 1048 -7.79 6.27 30.79
C ASP A 1048 -8.16 6.82 29.39
N SER A 1049 -9.26 7.58 29.29
CA SER A 1049 -9.84 8.10 28.07
C SER A 1049 -8.92 9.13 27.42
N TRP A 1050 -8.70 8.97 26.12
CA TRP A 1050 -7.89 9.87 25.30
C TRP A 1050 -8.36 11.34 25.34
N ILE A 1051 -9.67 11.57 25.54
CA ILE A 1051 -10.28 12.92 25.64
C ILE A 1051 -9.83 13.68 26.90
N GLU A 1052 -9.42 12.98 27.96
CA GLU A 1052 -8.88 13.61 29.17
C GLU A 1052 -7.55 14.30 28.88
N ARG A 1053 -6.72 13.67 28.05
CA ARG A 1053 -5.36 14.13 27.71
C ARG A 1053 -5.34 15.32 26.75
N ILE A 1054 -6.29 15.39 25.81
CA ILE A 1054 -6.33 16.49 24.84
C ILE A 1054 -6.93 17.75 25.47
N LYS A 1055 -6.23 18.88 25.33
CA LYS A 1055 -6.60 20.20 25.84
C LYS A 1055 -6.85 21.23 24.74
N PHE A 1056 -6.39 20.99 23.52
CA PHE A 1056 -6.57 21.88 22.37
C PHE A 1056 -7.01 21.07 21.14
N TYR A 1057 -8.21 21.35 20.63
CA TYR A 1057 -8.79 20.69 19.46
C TYR A 1057 -8.98 21.66 18.31
N SER A 1058 -8.27 21.44 17.19
CA SER A 1058 -8.37 22.35 16.06
C SER A 1058 -8.63 21.69 14.70
N TYR A 1059 -9.28 22.45 13.82
CA TYR A 1059 -9.67 22.12 12.46
C TYR A 1059 -9.07 23.11 11.44
N SER A 1060 -8.34 22.60 10.44
CA SER A 1060 -7.85 23.37 9.29
C SER A 1060 -8.70 23.06 8.06
N GLY A 1061 -9.64 23.96 7.76
CA GLY A 1061 -10.69 23.76 6.78
C GLY A 1061 -10.72 24.80 5.65
N HIS A 1062 -11.83 24.83 4.93
CA HIS A 1062 -12.08 25.74 3.83
C HIS A 1062 -12.93 26.94 4.26
N ASP A 1063 -12.99 27.92 3.38
CA ASP A 1063 -13.74 29.17 3.52
C ASP A 1063 -15.20 28.92 3.94
N ILE A 1064 -15.80 27.88 3.35
CA ILE A 1064 -17.21 27.55 3.55
C ILE A 1064 -17.50 27.04 4.96
N ASN A 1065 -16.53 26.39 5.63
CA ASN A 1065 -16.73 25.86 6.97
C ASN A 1065 -16.94 26.98 7.99
N LEU A 1066 -16.16 28.06 7.91
CA LEU A 1066 -16.30 29.22 8.80
C LEU A 1066 -17.63 29.94 8.56
N LEU A 1067 -17.98 30.12 7.29
CA LEU A 1067 -19.20 30.79 6.90
C LEU A 1067 -20.45 30.06 7.41
N PHE A 1068 -20.47 28.73 7.31
CA PHE A 1068 -21.54 27.90 7.87
C PHE A 1068 -21.62 27.98 9.39
N LEU A 1069 -20.48 27.97 10.08
CA LEU A 1069 -20.46 28.08 11.54
C LEU A 1069 -20.96 29.46 12.01
N LEU A 1070 -20.59 30.54 11.35
CA LEU A 1070 -21.10 31.88 11.69
C LEU A 1070 -22.62 32.00 11.47
N TYR A 1071 -23.15 31.36 10.42
CA TYR A 1071 -24.60 31.23 10.25
C TYR A 1071 -25.24 30.41 11.39
N ILE A 1072 -24.67 29.25 11.74
CA ILE A 1072 -25.15 28.41 12.85
C ILE A 1072 -25.18 29.20 14.17
N LEU A 1073 -24.17 30.05 14.42
CA LEU A 1073 -24.07 30.92 15.60
C LEU A 1073 -24.98 32.15 15.55
N GLY A 1074 -25.67 32.38 14.42
CA GLY A 1074 -26.68 33.42 14.24
C GLY A 1074 -26.15 34.77 13.79
N GLN A 1075 -24.91 34.84 13.28
CA GLN A 1075 -24.31 36.09 12.81
C GLN A 1075 -24.96 36.59 11.51
N TYR A 1076 -25.57 35.69 10.73
CA TYR A 1076 -26.11 36.01 9.40
C TYR A 1076 -27.59 35.67 9.20
N ASP A 1077 -28.31 35.20 10.23
CA ASP A 1077 -29.70 34.71 10.13
C ASP A 1077 -30.64 35.67 9.37
N ASN A 1078 -30.47 36.99 9.58
CA ASN A 1078 -31.31 38.04 8.99
C ASN A 1078 -30.55 39.05 8.12
N ALA A 1079 -29.28 38.80 7.78
CA ALA A 1079 -28.47 39.75 7.03
C ALA A 1079 -28.90 39.82 5.54
N SER A 1080 -28.81 41.01 4.94
CA SER A 1080 -29.07 41.20 3.50
C SER A 1080 -28.01 40.50 2.63
N THR A 1081 -26.77 40.48 3.10
CA THR A 1081 -25.58 39.83 2.52
C THR A 1081 -24.75 39.16 3.61
N VAL A 1082 -23.91 38.19 3.26
CA VAL A 1082 -22.93 37.64 4.20
C VAL A 1082 -21.57 38.30 4.00
N GLU A 1083 -20.81 38.46 5.08
CA GLU A 1083 -19.41 38.84 4.99
C GLU A 1083 -18.57 37.60 4.71
N TYR A 1084 -17.73 37.68 3.68
CA TYR A 1084 -16.80 36.62 3.34
C TYR A 1084 -15.47 36.87 4.04
N GLU A 1085 -15.23 36.10 5.10
CA GLU A 1085 -14.08 36.27 5.99
C GLU A 1085 -12.74 36.19 5.24
N GLY A 1086 -11.75 37.00 5.63
CA GLY A 1086 -10.41 37.04 5.03
C GLY A 1086 -9.62 35.72 5.18
N TYR A 1087 -8.51 35.57 4.46
CA TYR A 1087 -7.64 34.38 4.60
C TYR A 1087 -7.13 34.26 6.04
N ALA A 1088 -6.83 33.05 6.51
CA ALA A 1088 -6.41 32.82 7.90
C ALA A 1088 -7.38 33.36 8.98
N SER A 1089 -8.66 33.59 8.66
CA SER A 1089 -9.69 33.81 9.67
C SER A 1089 -9.86 32.58 10.56
N CYS A 1090 -10.25 32.77 11.81
CA CYS A 1090 -10.35 31.70 12.80
C CYS A 1090 -11.51 31.93 13.76
N ILE A 1091 -12.32 30.90 14.00
CA ILE A 1091 -13.35 30.84 15.06
C ILE A 1091 -12.81 29.94 16.16
N VAL A 1092 -12.95 30.39 17.41
CA VAL A 1092 -12.44 29.71 18.59
C VAL A 1092 -13.61 29.45 19.54
N PHE A 1093 -13.79 28.19 19.95
CA PHE A 1093 -14.75 27.75 20.97
C PHE A 1093 -14.00 27.38 22.26
N GLU A 1094 -14.09 28.25 23.27
CA GLU A 1094 -13.47 28.04 24.58
C GLU A 1094 -14.49 27.53 25.58
N THR A 1095 -14.11 26.53 26.36
CA THR A 1095 -14.93 26.03 27.47
C THR A 1095 -14.39 26.50 28.79
N TRP A 1096 -15.23 27.12 29.59
CA TRP A 1096 -14.88 27.70 30.88
C TRP A 1096 -15.68 27.02 31.97
N LEU A 1097 -15.04 26.75 33.11
CA LEU A 1097 -15.70 26.26 34.30
C LEU A 1097 -16.08 27.44 35.20
N THR A 1098 -17.37 27.56 35.50
CA THR A 1098 -17.90 28.60 36.41
C THR A 1098 -17.65 28.23 37.87
N GLU A 1099 -17.80 29.20 38.78
CA GLU A 1099 -17.70 28.98 40.25
C GLU A 1099 -18.71 27.93 40.76
N GLU A 1100 -19.79 27.70 40.03
CA GLU A 1100 -20.83 26.71 40.33
C GLU A 1100 -20.52 25.32 39.73
N ASN A 1101 -19.32 25.09 39.18
CA ASN A 1101 -18.90 23.88 38.46
C ASN A 1101 -19.72 23.58 37.17
N GLU A 1102 -20.36 24.60 36.60
CA GLU A 1102 -21.05 24.49 35.30
C GLU A 1102 -20.15 24.96 34.15
N ILE A 1103 -20.33 24.38 32.97
CA ILE A 1103 -19.56 24.74 31.77
C ILE A 1103 -20.28 25.82 30.96
N GLU A 1104 -19.56 26.90 30.69
CA GLU A 1104 -19.95 27.95 29.76
C GLU A 1104 -19.02 27.96 28.52
N ILE A 1105 -19.57 28.28 27.34
CA ILE A 1105 -18.85 28.31 26.07
C ILE A 1105 -18.70 29.77 25.63
N LYS A 1106 -17.46 30.21 25.42
CA LYS A 1106 -17.14 31.53 24.86
C LYS A 1106 -16.65 31.37 23.43
N VAL A 1107 -17.18 32.18 22.52
CA VAL A 1107 -16.83 32.11 21.10
C VAL A 1107 -16.12 33.38 20.68
N PHE A 1108 -14.97 33.23 20.02
CA PHE A 1108 -14.20 34.34 19.49
C PHE A 1108 -13.97 34.20 18.00
N LEU A 1109 -13.85 35.33 17.31
CA LEU A 1109 -13.61 35.41 15.88
C LEU A 1109 -12.41 36.33 15.59
N ARG A 1110 -11.52 35.85 14.72
CA ARG A 1110 -10.51 36.65 14.02
C ARG A 1110 -10.89 36.69 12.54
N ARG A 1111 -11.05 37.88 11.96
CA ARG A 1111 -11.56 38.09 10.58
C ARG A 1111 -10.48 38.15 9.50
N GLY A 1112 -9.28 37.65 9.79
CA GLY A 1112 -8.17 37.51 8.84
C GLY A 1112 -6.89 38.21 9.31
N PRO A 1113 -5.89 38.41 8.43
CA PRO A 1113 -4.56 38.87 8.81
C PRO A 1113 -4.53 40.25 9.47
N ASN A 1114 -5.43 41.15 9.06
CA ASN A 1114 -5.50 42.51 9.59
C ASN A 1114 -6.11 42.58 11.01
N SER A 1115 -6.65 41.47 11.54
CA SER A 1115 -7.19 41.42 12.89
C SER A 1115 -6.07 41.18 13.90
N THR A 1116 -5.80 42.18 14.75
CA THR A 1116 -4.75 42.14 15.77
C THR A 1116 -5.14 41.40 17.06
N GLN A 1117 -6.42 41.08 17.23
CA GLN A 1117 -6.95 40.35 18.39
C GLN A 1117 -8.15 39.49 18.03
N PHE A 1118 -8.42 38.47 18.85
CA PHE A 1118 -9.65 37.69 18.82
C PHE A 1118 -10.79 38.49 19.45
N GLN A 1119 -11.88 38.72 18.73
CA GLN A 1119 -13.04 39.44 19.24
C GLN A 1119 -14.12 38.46 19.71
N PRO A 1120 -14.69 38.64 20.91
CA PRO A 1120 -15.82 37.80 21.34
C PRO A 1120 -17.03 38.07 20.45
N ILE A 1121 -17.71 37.00 20.02
CA ILE A 1121 -18.94 37.10 19.22
C ILE A 1121 -20.15 36.62 20.02
N GLN A 1122 -21.24 37.38 19.92
CA GLN A 1122 -22.48 37.06 20.62
C GLN A 1122 -23.20 35.92 19.89
N VAL A 1123 -23.32 34.76 20.54
CA VAL A 1123 -24.13 33.65 20.01
C VAL A 1123 -25.61 33.96 20.25
N VAL A 1124 -26.42 33.87 19.20
CA VAL A 1124 -27.86 34.16 19.29
C VAL A 1124 -28.55 33.18 20.24
N GLY A 1125 -29.29 33.72 21.21
CA GLY A 1125 -30.00 32.93 22.24
C GLY A 1125 -29.18 32.69 23.52
N CYS A 1126 -27.90 33.05 23.54
CA CYS A 1126 -27.04 32.98 24.74
C CYS A 1126 -27.06 34.31 25.53
N PRO A 1127 -26.64 34.29 26.82
CA PRO A 1127 -26.45 35.51 27.61
C PRO A 1127 -25.50 36.53 26.95
N PRO A 1128 -25.62 37.83 27.26
CA PRO A 1128 -24.72 38.85 26.72
C PRO A 1128 -23.27 38.69 27.22
N ILE A 1129 -22.30 38.96 26.35
CA ILE A 1129 -20.86 39.07 26.68
C ILE A 1129 -20.67 40.05 27.87
N PRO A 1130 -19.82 39.74 28.88
CA PRO A 1130 -18.73 38.75 28.90
C PRO A 1130 -19.11 37.35 29.39
N SER A 1131 -20.37 37.11 29.78
CA SER A 1131 -20.82 35.79 30.19
C SER A 1131 -20.75 34.80 29.02
N GLY A 1132 -20.31 33.56 29.29
CA GLY A 1132 -20.34 32.50 28.29
C GLY A 1132 -21.73 31.94 28.09
N CYS A 1133 -21.90 31.15 27.03
CA CYS A 1133 -23.15 30.44 26.77
C CYS A 1133 -23.20 29.13 27.56
N PRO A 1134 -24.22 28.89 28.42
CA PRO A 1134 -24.37 27.59 29.06
C PRO A 1134 -24.47 26.47 28.01
N LEU A 1135 -23.79 25.33 28.22
CA LEU A 1135 -23.73 24.24 27.24
C LEU A 1135 -25.12 23.82 26.73
N ALA A 1136 -26.11 23.65 27.61
CA ALA A 1136 -27.47 23.29 27.21
C ALA A 1136 -28.14 24.34 26.29
N THR A 1137 -27.83 25.62 26.48
CA THR A 1137 -28.36 26.71 25.63
C THR A 1137 -27.66 26.70 24.27
N PHE A 1138 -26.34 26.47 24.26
CA PHE A 1138 -25.56 26.34 23.04
C PHE A 1138 -25.98 25.12 22.21
N GLU A 1139 -26.23 23.98 22.85
CA GLU A 1139 -26.77 22.76 22.24
C GLU A 1139 -28.17 22.99 21.66
N ASN A 1140 -29.04 23.76 22.34
CA ASN A 1140 -30.36 24.07 21.79
C ASN A 1140 -30.28 24.92 20.51
N ARG A 1141 -29.37 25.90 20.46
CA ARG A 1141 -29.15 26.73 19.26
C ARG A 1141 -28.56 25.92 18.11
N THR A 1142 -27.54 25.12 18.38
CA THR A 1142 -26.78 24.37 17.36
C THR A 1142 -27.47 23.07 16.94
N GLY A 1143 -28.23 22.46 17.85
CA GLY A 1143 -28.82 21.13 17.68
C GLY A 1143 -29.85 21.04 16.56
N LYS A 1144 -30.50 22.14 16.19
CA LYS A 1144 -31.37 22.18 15.00
C LYS A 1144 -30.61 21.94 13.70
N PHE A 1145 -29.28 22.07 13.70
CA PHE A 1145 -28.43 21.83 12.54
C PHE A 1145 -27.69 20.47 12.60
N PHE A 1146 -27.88 19.67 13.65
CA PHE A 1146 -27.25 18.35 13.72
C PHE A 1146 -27.80 17.42 12.63
N PRO A 1147 -27.00 16.42 12.18
CA PRO A 1147 -27.43 15.46 11.17
C PRO A 1147 -28.72 14.75 11.61
N ASN A 1148 -29.74 14.74 10.76
CA ASN A 1148 -31.02 14.04 11.03
C ASN A 1148 -31.25 12.90 10.01
N PRO A 1149 -31.06 11.64 10.42
CA PRO A 1149 -31.20 10.48 9.52
C PRO A 1149 -32.59 10.33 8.89
N SER A 1150 -33.65 10.86 9.51
CA SER A 1150 -35.04 10.77 8.99
C SER A 1150 -35.37 11.79 7.91
N LYS A 1151 -34.60 12.89 7.83
CA LYS A 1151 -34.75 13.94 6.80
C LYS A 1151 -33.75 13.77 5.65
N LEU A 1152 -32.70 12.98 5.87
CA LEU A 1152 -31.67 12.60 4.92
C LEU A 1152 -32.07 11.22 4.37
N ASP A 1153 -32.80 11.17 3.23
CA ASP A 1153 -32.99 9.93 2.47
C ASP A 1153 -31.61 9.50 1.92
N VAL A 1154 -30.83 8.84 2.76
CA VAL A 1154 -29.56 8.23 2.40
C VAL A 1154 -29.87 6.77 2.13
N ASP A 1155 -29.50 6.34 0.93
CA ASP A 1155 -29.42 4.96 0.52
C ASP A 1155 -28.85 4.11 1.68
N ARG A 1156 -29.59 3.07 2.10
CA ARG A 1156 -29.42 2.34 3.38
C ARG A 1156 -28.09 1.58 3.54
N SER A 1157 -27.05 1.88 2.76
CA SER A 1157 -25.77 1.20 2.78
C SER A 1157 -24.70 1.87 3.66
N SER A 1158 -24.95 3.07 4.23
CA SER A 1158 -23.95 3.78 5.05
C SER A 1158 -24.36 4.14 6.49
N SER A 1159 -25.46 3.58 7.03
CA SER A 1159 -25.95 3.91 8.39
C SER A 1159 -25.50 2.93 9.48
N ALA A 1160 -24.19 2.68 9.61
CA ALA A 1160 -23.65 1.92 10.74
C ALA A 1160 -23.51 2.73 12.04
N ALA A 1161 -23.55 4.07 11.94
CA ALA A 1161 -23.21 4.96 13.04
C ALA A 1161 -24.40 5.45 13.89
N PHE A 1162 -25.66 5.18 13.50
CA PHE A 1162 -26.83 5.79 14.16
C PHE A 1162 -27.82 4.82 14.83
N SER A 1163 -27.59 3.49 14.82
CA SER A 1163 -28.54 2.52 15.38
C SER A 1163 -28.27 2.09 16.84
N ILE A 1164 -27.39 2.78 17.57
CA ILE A 1164 -27.08 2.42 18.97
C ILE A 1164 -27.97 3.17 19.99
N PHE A 1165 -28.77 4.16 19.57
CA PHE A 1165 -29.35 5.12 20.52
C PHE A 1165 -30.81 4.95 20.97
N ASN A 1166 -31.52 3.86 20.66
CA ASN A 1166 -32.84 3.65 21.25
C ASN A 1166 -33.13 2.18 21.59
N ASN A 1167 -33.48 1.95 22.86
CA ASN A 1167 -34.09 0.76 23.47
C ASN A 1167 -33.17 -0.22 24.20
N PHE A 1168 -32.78 0.17 25.42
CA PHE A 1168 -32.77 -0.74 26.57
C PHE A 1168 -34.06 -0.55 27.37
N SER A 1169 -35.04 -1.45 27.25
CA SER A 1169 -35.88 -1.89 28.40
C SER A 1169 -36.81 -3.06 28.05
N SER A 1170 -36.75 -4.08 28.92
CA SER A 1170 -37.79 -5.07 29.25
C SER A 1170 -38.05 -6.31 28.36
N THR A 1171 -37.53 -7.45 28.87
CA THR A 1171 -38.18 -8.77 29.13
C THR A 1171 -38.68 -9.72 28.01
N ARG A 1172 -37.93 -10.85 27.91
CA ARG A 1172 -38.31 -12.29 27.75
C ARG A 1172 -39.73 -12.69 27.30
N SER A 1173 -39.84 -13.40 26.17
CA SER A 1173 -40.13 -14.86 26.04
C SER A 1173 -40.74 -15.25 24.68
N VAL A 1174 -40.46 -16.50 24.25
CA VAL A 1174 -41.08 -17.32 23.19
C VAL A 1174 -40.28 -17.49 21.88
N PHE A 1175 -39.84 -18.75 21.73
CA PHE A 1175 -39.12 -19.44 20.65
C PHE A 1175 -40.00 -19.69 19.39
N LEU A 1176 -39.33 -20.07 18.28
CA LEU A 1176 -39.81 -20.61 16.99
C LEU A 1176 -40.13 -19.61 15.84
N LEU A 1177 -39.11 -19.31 15.02
CA LEU A 1177 -39.11 -19.17 13.53
C LEU A 1177 -37.92 -18.37 12.97
N TYR A 1178 -36.72 -18.54 13.53
CA TYR A 1178 -35.47 -18.06 12.91
C TYR A 1178 -34.34 -19.08 13.15
N VAL A 1179 -34.41 -20.19 12.43
CA VAL A 1179 -33.29 -21.14 12.23
C VAL A 1179 -32.95 -21.08 10.75
N ILE A 1180 -31.65 -21.04 10.43
CA ILE A 1180 -31.03 -20.87 9.11
C ILE A 1180 -30.82 -19.39 8.71
N PHE A 1181 -29.93 -18.67 9.42
CA PHE A 1181 -28.88 -17.82 8.78
C PHE A 1181 -27.92 -17.11 9.77
N PHE A 1182 -28.12 -17.24 11.09
CA PHE A 1182 -27.16 -16.71 12.06
C PHE A 1182 -26.99 -17.67 13.23
N SER A 1183 -25.87 -18.38 13.28
CA SER A 1183 -25.37 -18.93 14.53
C SER A 1183 -23.86 -18.79 14.60
N LEU A 1184 -23.44 -18.04 15.61
CA LEU A 1184 -22.10 -17.85 16.17
C LEU A 1184 -21.40 -16.56 15.78
N ILE A 1185 -21.80 -15.45 16.42
CA ILE A 1185 -20.89 -14.46 16.98
C ILE A 1185 -21.62 -13.70 18.12
N ASN A 1186 -20.91 -13.65 19.26
CA ASN A 1186 -21.14 -12.95 20.53
C ASN A 1186 -21.99 -13.71 21.56
N VAL A 1187 -21.45 -14.04 22.74
CA VAL A 1187 -20.94 -13.10 23.77
C VAL A 1187 -19.70 -13.66 24.52
N THR A 1188 -18.69 -12.80 24.69
CA THR A 1188 -17.94 -12.42 25.93
C THR A 1188 -17.94 -13.42 27.11
N VAL A 1189 -16.87 -13.69 27.86
CA VAL A 1189 -16.18 -12.82 28.85
C VAL A 1189 -14.94 -13.57 29.39
N HIS A 1190 -13.76 -12.93 29.41
CA HIS A 1190 -12.85 -12.74 30.57
C HIS A 1190 -11.41 -12.46 30.12
N LEU A 1191 -11.07 -11.17 30.00
CA LEU A 1191 -9.97 -10.43 30.66
C LEU A 1191 -9.73 -9.12 29.92
#